data_AF-A0A959N9R5-F1
#
_entry.id   AF-A0A959N9R5-F1
#
_cell.length_a   1.000
_cell.length_b   1.000
_cell.length_c   1.000
_cell.angle_alpha   90.00
_cell.angle_beta   90.00
_cell.angle_gamma   90.00
#
_symmetry.space_group_name_H-M   'P 1'
#
loop_
_entity.id
_entity.type
_entity.pdbx_description
1 polymer ?
#
loop_
_entity_poly.entity_id
_entity_poly.type
_entity_poly.pdbx_seq_one_letter_code
_entity_poly.pdbx_strand_id
1 'polypeptide(L)'
;KISLKINGAVDIHGAWRNETTEGVTASLLGNTRNEPDFNQQVQINVNGTIGDKLTIAADWNTERTFEYENQLKLHYKGYEDEIIQSVEAGNVSLQTSPLVGGGEALFGIKALFQLGPFSLTALASQKKSEVEEVSVSGGSQKNEFEIHAYDYSQNHYFVDKIYTDEDVNTFGKYFRNPNPIPVDSLRIKEIEVWKSTSATIDNANERRANAYIDLPKRVGSGEIPEYDNSYREIIENPIPGRSTGGRFRLLEDGVDYIFNKYAGIISFKSQISKEDAIAIAFRYEGPAGQTDNYYGEFLREVVDDTAKVMVLKLVKPQDLQPGGTFRDAWTLQLKNIYPVGGRDVKKEGFTLDIKYEEAGQDPINILEGKNLLEAFELDKSDESGTGGPDGAFDWEPGRTIFTSTGEIIFPFLQPFGKDFPLEDPEKTYQAVYDTSVTFAKQDKARDKFIIVGEYSADATSVYNIGFNAVENSVKVTLDGRALQEGVDYSVDYNLGQVIIRNEAALVTGANLKITFEKNDLFQLASKTLLGLRGIYDFSDETKFGFSFLNLNQTTLSDKVRIGEEPLNNSIYGFDFQTGVDLPFLTKGLDYLISTKEMSSISLKGEVAYMNPDPNTKKSKISSDNGESIAYIDDFEGAKRTIPVGVSYTGWRDISVPDDIPGLNNSLSKLDKMAFKAKSYWFNILPSDVVVEDIWGDRKKVGRNDDQITVLDYV
;
A
#
# COMPACT_ATOMS: atom_id res chain seq x y z
N LYS A 1 -23.07 52.31 -9.88
CA LYS A 1 -21.61 52.57 -9.97
C LYS A 1 -20.90 51.23 -9.94
N ILE A 2 -19.99 50.94 -10.88
CA ILE A 2 -19.26 49.67 -10.92
C ILE A 2 -17.87 49.91 -10.34
N SER A 3 -17.48 49.14 -9.33
CA SER A 3 -16.17 49.20 -8.68
C SER A 3 -15.59 47.79 -8.58
N LEU A 4 -14.96 47.33 -9.66
CA LEU A 4 -14.27 46.04 -9.73
C LEU A 4 -12.77 46.27 -9.67
N LYS A 5 -12.10 45.58 -8.75
CA LYS A 5 -10.63 45.47 -8.69
C LYS A 5 -10.27 44.08 -9.17
N ILE A 6 -9.50 44.02 -10.25
CA ILE A 6 -8.98 42.78 -10.80
C ILE A 6 -7.47 42.85 -10.62
N ASN A 7 -6.91 41.93 -9.85
CA ASN A 7 -5.47 41.80 -9.64
C ASN A 7 -5.06 40.40 -10.11
N GLY A 8 -3.86 40.27 -10.67
CA GLY A 8 -3.38 38.98 -11.15
C GLY A 8 -2.58 39.08 -12.43
N ALA A 9 -2.20 37.91 -12.95
CA ALA A 9 -1.50 37.75 -14.20
C ALA A 9 -2.18 36.68 -15.06
N VAL A 10 -2.07 36.84 -16.37
CA VAL A 10 -2.44 35.82 -17.34
C VAL A 10 -1.22 35.64 -18.25
N ASP A 11 -0.55 34.52 -18.08
CA ASP A 11 0.59 34.14 -18.90
C ASP A 11 0.11 33.19 -19.99
N ILE A 12 0.26 33.63 -21.24
CA ILE A 12 -0.09 32.82 -22.41
C ILE A 12 1.22 32.43 -23.08
N HIS A 13 1.53 31.14 -23.02
CA HIS A 13 2.62 30.55 -23.77
C HIS A 13 2.08 30.05 -25.11
N GLY A 14 2.50 30.70 -26.19
CA GLY A 14 2.29 30.22 -27.54
C GLY A 14 3.63 30.02 -28.21
N ALA A 15 3.98 28.77 -28.49
CA ALA A 15 5.20 28.43 -29.20
C ALA A 15 4.90 27.42 -30.31
N TRP A 16 5.85 27.30 -31.23
CA TRP A 16 5.88 26.20 -32.19
C TRP A 16 6.97 25.23 -31.74
N ARG A 17 6.58 24.01 -31.35
CA ARG A 17 7.53 22.99 -30.94
C ARG A 17 7.86 22.09 -32.12
N ASN A 18 9.14 22.09 -32.48
CA ASN A 18 9.71 21.14 -33.43
C ASN A 18 10.74 20.31 -32.69
N GLU A 19 10.46 19.02 -32.51
CA GLU A 19 11.34 18.07 -31.84
C GLU A 19 11.79 17.01 -32.83
N THR A 20 13.10 16.95 -33.07
CA THR A 20 13.73 15.93 -33.92
C THR A 20 14.56 15.00 -33.05
N THR A 21 14.30 13.68 -33.12
CA THR A 21 15.09 12.68 -32.42
C THR A 21 16.00 11.95 -33.40
N GLU A 22 17.32 12.02 -33.19
CA GLU A 22 18.35 11.35 -34.02
C GLU A 22 18.72 9.95 -33.48
N GLY A 23 17.72 9.19 -33.03
CA GLY A 23 17.89 7.81 -32.58
C GLY A 23 17.58 6.81 -33.70
N VAL A 24 18.06 5.56 -33.55
CA VAL A 24 17.57 4.42 -34.36
C VAL A 24 16.15 4.11 -33.87
N THR A 25 15.16 4.83 -34.41
CA THR A 25 13.75 4.56 -34.17
C THR A 25 13.24 3.54 -35.18
N ALA A 26 12.15 2.85 -34.86
CA ALA A 26 11.53 1.93 -35.80
C ALA A 26 10.95 2.66 -37.04
N SER A 27 10.54 3.93 -36.91
CA SER A 27 9.83 4.69 -37.96
C SER A 27 10.60 5.95 -38.37
N LEU A 28 10.93 6.06 -39.67
CA LEU A 28 11.54 7.26 -40.26
C LEU A 28 10.61 8.48 -40.27
N LEU A 29 9.28 8.28 -40.20
CA LEU A 29 8.28 9.35 -40.23
C LEU A 29 7.99 9.96 -38.85
N GLY A 30 8.31 9.25 -37.77
CA GLY A 30 8.11 9.72 -36.39
C GLY A 30 9.26 10.57 -35.84
N ASN A 31 10.33 10.75 -36.61
CA ASN A 31 11.55 11.40 -36.13
C ASN A 31 11.45 12.91 -35.99
N THR A 32 10.37 13.55 -36.46
CA THR A 32 10.17 14.99 -36.31
C THR A 32 8.72 15.27 -35.96
N ARG A 33 8.46 15.71 -34.72
CA ARG A 33 7.15 16.13 -34.26
C ARG A 33 7.06 17.65 -34.37
N ASN A 34 6.10 18.13 -35.17
CA ASN A 34 5.80 19.55 -35.33
C ASN A 34 4.40 19.81 -34.81
N GLU A 35 4.27 20.56 -33.72
CA GLU A 35 2.97 20.90 -33.15
C GLU A 35 2.97 22.29 -32.52
N PRO A 36 1.82 22.98 -32.52
CA PRO A 36 1.64 24.16 -31.69
C PRO A 36 1.70 23.75 -30.22
N ASP A 37 2.56 24.42 -29.45
CA ASP A 37 2.63 24.30 -28.00
C ASP A 37 1.91 25.51 -27.40
N PHE A 38 0.74 25.25 -26.83
CA PHE A 38 -0.11 26.27 -26.23
C PHE A 38 -0.38 25.92 -24.78
N ASN A 39 0.03 26.80 -23.87
CA ASN A 39 -0.28 26.71 -22.46
C ASN A 39 -0.79 28.06 -21.97
N GLN A 40 -1.80 28.05 -21.11
CA GLN A 40 -2.38 29.23 -20.50
C GLN A 40 -2.35 29.08 -18.99
N GLN A 41 -1.59 29.95 -18.33
CA GLN A 41 -1.56 30.10 -16.88
C GLN A 41 -2.37 31.34 -16.50
N VAL A 42 -3.47 31.14 -15.77
CA VAL A 42 -4.35 32.22 -15.30
C VAL A 42 -4.25 32.26 -13.79
N GLN A 43 -3.85 33.40 -13.22
CA GLN A 43 -3.87 33.67 -11.79
C GLN A 43 -4.58 35.01 -11.58
N ILE A 44 -5.89 34.99 -11.29
CA ILE A 44 -6.72 36.20 -11.19
C ILE A 44 -7.50 36.19 -9.89
N ASN A 45 -7.39 37.31 -9.16
CA ASN A 45 -8.23 37.66 -8.04
C ASN A 45 -9.13 38.86 -8.42
N VAL A 46 -10.44 38.64 -8.43
CA VAL A 46 -11.46 39.65 -8.70
C VAL A 46 -12.20 39.96 -7.41
N ASN A 47 -12.23 41.23 -7.02
CA ASN A 47 -13.02 41.69 -5.88
C ASN A 47 -13.69 43.03 -6.21
N GLY A 48 -15.00 43.12 -6.00
CA GLY A 48 -15.67 44.40 -6.17
C GLY A 48 -17.18 44.36 -6.06
N THR A 49 -17.77 45.54 -6.21
CA THR A 49 -19.21 45.76 -6.12
C THR A 49 -19.74 46.37 -7.42
N ILE A 50 -20.88 45.86 -7.87
CA ILE A 50 -21.64 46.39 -9.00
C ILE A 50 -22.91 47.00 -8.43
N GLY A 51 -22.96 48.34 -8.42
CA GLY A 51 -24.00 49.07 -7.72
C GLY A 51 -23.84 48.97 -6.20
N ASP A 52 -24.96 48.92 -5.51
CA ASP A 52 -25.14 48.74 -4.07
C ASP A 52 -25.52 47.30 -3.70
N LYS A 53 -26.01 46.50 -4.65
CA LYS A 53 -26.57 45.17 -4.37
C LYS A 53 -25.67 43.99 -4.71
N LEU A 54 -24.83 44.06 -5.74
CA LEU A 54 -24.05 42.90 -6.20
C LEU A 54 -22.60 43.01 -5.78
N THR A 55 -22.09 41.99 -5.10
CA THR A 55 -20.68 41.80 -4.73
C THR A 55 -20.14 40.60 -5.48
N ILE A 56 -18.94 40.74 -6.04
CA ILE A 56 -18.21 39.69 -6.76
C ILE A 56 -16.88 39.49 -6.04
N ALA A 57 -16.63 38.25 -5.63
CA ALA A 57 -15.33 37.77 -5.19
C ALA A 57 -15.00 36.52 -6.01
N ALA A 58 -13.89 36.51 -6.73
CA ALA A 58 -13.43 35.34 -7.47
C ALA A 58 -11.92 35.21 -7.30
N ASP A 59 -11.46 33.99 -7.10
CA ASP A 59 -10.06 33.66 -6.96
C ASP A 59 -9.77 32.42 -7.80
N TRP A 60 -9.15 32.63 -8.95
CA TRP A 60 -8.98 31.63 -10.00
C TRP A 60 -7.49 31.45 -10.30
N ASN A 61 -6.99 30.24 -10.11
CA ASN A 61 -5.63 29.86 -10.46
C ASN A 61 -5.61 28.50 -11.17
N THR A 62 -5.14 28.46 -12.42
CA THR A 62 -5.03 27.23 -13.24
C THR A 62 -3.92 26.30 -12.80
N GLU A 63 -2.98 26.77 -11.97
CA GLU A 63 -1.88 25.97 -11.42
C GLU A 63 -2.21 25.33 -10.06
N ARG A 64 -3.42 25.56 -9.55
CA ARG A 64 -3.88 24.86 -8.35
C ARG A 64 -3.95 23.37 -8.61
N THR A 65 -3.46 22.60 -7.65
CA THR A 65 -3.48 21.14 -7.73
C THR A 65 -4.91 20.62 -7.81
N PHE A 66 -5.87 21.31 -7.17
CA PHE A 66 -7.28 20.92 -7.19
C PHE A 66 -8.22 22.02 -7.67
N GLU A 67 -9.22 21.62 -8.47
CA GLU A 67 -10.20 22.55 -9.04
C GLU A 67 -11.09 23.22 -7.97
N TYR A 68 -11.36 22.56 -6.84
CA TYR A 68 -12.21 23.10 -5.77
C TYR A 68 -11.58 24.29 -5.04
N GLU A 69 -10.26 24.45 -5.10
CA GLU A 69 -9.57 25.60 -4.54
C GLU A 69 -9.91 26.90 -5.28
N ASN A 70 -10.39 26.78 -6.53
CA ASN A 70 -10.91 27.92 -7.27
C ASN A 70 -12.24 28.38 -6.67
N GLN A 71 -12.21 29.57 -6.07
CA GLN A 71 -13.34 30.15 -5.40
C GLN A 71 -14.05 31.15 -6.31
N LEU A 72 -15.37 31.05 -6.36
CA LEU A 72 -16.24 32.04 -6.99
C LEU A 72 -17.38 32.31 -6.02
N LYS A 73 -17.59 33.57 -5.65
CA LYS A 73 -18.71 33.98 -4.82
C LYS A 73 -19.33 35.25 -5.39
N LEU A 74 -20.52 35.08 -5.95
CA LEU A 74 -21.41 36.17 -6.34
C LEU A 74 -22.42 36.33 -5.22
N HIS A 75 -22.58 37.54 -4.68
CA HIS A 75 -23.52 37.81 -3.61
C HIS A 75 -24.36 39.04 -3.96
N TYR A 76 -25.63 38.81 -4.25
CA TYR A 76 -26.66 39.84 -4.34
C TYR A 76 -27.28 40.03 -2.96
N LYS A 77 -27.37 41.28 -2.49
CA LYS A 77 -28.10 41.68 -1.27
C LYS A 77 -29.27 42.58 -1.65
N GLY A 78 -30.49 42.16 -1.30
CA GLY A 78 -31.68 42.98 -1.42
C GLY A 78 -31.73 44.09 -0.37
N TYR A 79 -32.67 45.01 -0.53
CA TYR A 79 -32.98 45.98 0.53
C TYR A 79 -33.81 45.34 1.65
N GLU A 80 -33.87 45.99 2.81
CA GLU A 80 -34.57 45.43 4.00
C GLU A 80 -36.06 45.14 3.74
N ASP A 81 -36.71 45.88 2.84
CA ASP A 81 -38.11 45.74 2.45
C ASP A 81 -38.36 44.74 1.32
N GLU A 82 -37.31 44.16 0.73
CA GLU A 82 -37.43 43.17 -0.34
C GLU A 82 -37.66 41.75 0.18
N ILE A 83 -38.52 40.97 -0.48
CA ILE A 83 -38.75 39.56 -0.12
C ILE A 83 -37.45 38.75 -0.31
N ILE A 84 -36.68 39.05 -1.35
CA ILE A 84 -35.39 38.40 -1.61
C ILE A 84 -34.30 39.16 -0.86
N GLN A 85 -33.84 38.60 0.25
CA GLN A 85 -32.80 39.22 1.09
C GLN A 85 -31.41 39.01 0.52
N SER A 86 -31.11 37.80 0.01
CA SER A 86 -29.86 37.54 -0.68
C SER A 86 -29.95 36.43 -1.72
N VAL A 87 -29.10 36.51 -2.74
CA VAL A 87 -28.83 35.42 -3.68
C VAL A 87 -27.31 35.26 -3.79
N GLU A 88 -26.83 34.09 -3.40
CA GLU A 88 -25.44 33.68 -3.53
C GLU A 88 -25.28 32.68 -4.68
N ALA A 89 -24.23 32.81 -5.47
CA ALA A 89 -23.86 31.84 -6.50
C ALA A 89 -22.35 31.55 -6.49
N GLY A 90 -22.00 30.30 -6.78
CA GLY A 90 -20.64 29.76 -6.66
C GLY A 90 -20.48 28.99 -5.34
N ASN A 91 -19.42 29.25 -4.58
CA ASN A 91 -19.18 28.61 -3.28
C ASN A 91 -20.22 29.07 -2.25
N VAL A 92 -21.06 28.14 -1.82
CA VAL A 92 -22.15 28.34 -0.87
C VAL A 92 -22.08 27.31 0.25
N SER A 93 -22.79 27.56 1.34
CA SER A 93 -23.00 26.62 2.43
C SER A 93 -24.43 26.71 2.93
N LEU A 94 -24.92 25.61 3.50
CA LEU A 94 -26.23 25.53 4.13
C LEU A 94 -26.08 24.93 5.52
N GLN A 95 -26.42 25.73 6.52
CA GLN A 95 -26.50 25.29 7.91
C GLN A 95 -27.94 24.89 8.22
N THR A 96 -28.12 23.69 8.77
CA THR A 96 -29.40 23.27 9.33
C THR A 96 -29.19 22.70 10.74
N SER A 97 -30.19 22.04 11.28
CA SER A 97 -30.15 21.45 12.62
C SER A 97 -29.22 20.22 12.68
N PRO A 98 -28.58 19.91 13.82
CA PRO A 98 -27.58 18.85 13.94
C PRO A 98 -27.97 17.45 13.43
N LEU A 99 -29.21 16.99 13.60
CA LEU A 99 -29.65 15.67 13.11
C LEU A 99 -29.87 15.65 11.59
N VAL A 100 -30.27 16.76 11.00
CA VAL A 100 -30.41 16.89 9.53
C VAL A 100 -29.04 17.13 8.89
N GLY A 101 -28.14 17.81 9.60
CA GLY A 101 -26.80 18.15 9.14
C GLY A 101 -26.79 19.37 8.22
N GLY A 102 -25.61 19.72 7.71
CA GLY A 102 -25.42 20.82 6.76
C GLY A 102 -24.56 20.38 5.59
N GLY A 103 -24.40 21.27 4.62
CA GLY A 103 -23.39 21.14 3.58
C GLY A 103 -22.44 22.33 3.64
N GLU A 104 -21.17 22.05 3.91
CA GLU A 104 -20.07 23.00 3.74
C GLU A 104 -19.39 22.73 2.38
N ALA A 105 -18.67 23.72 1.83
CA ALA A 105 -17.97 23.62 0.53
C ALA A 105 -18.84 23.17 -0.67
N LEU A 106 -20.03 23.77 -0.85
CA LEU A 106 -20.92 23.47 -1.97
C LEU A 106 -20.68 24.45 -3.13
N PHE A 107 -20.85 24.00 -4.39
CA PHE A 107 -20.85 24.90 -5.54
C PHE A 107 -22.23 24.96 -6.17
N GLY A 108 -22.91 26.10 -6.08
CA GLY A 108 -24.30 26.22 -6.52
C GLY A 108 -24.91 27.59 -6.32
N ILE A 109 -26.23 27.62 -6.17
CA ILE A 109 -27.03 28.81 -5.94
C ILE A 109 -27.77 28.67 -4.61
N LYS A 110 -27.70 29.70 -3.77
CA LYS A 110 -28.42 29.80 -2.50
C LYS A 110 -29.23 31.10 -2.49
N ALA A 111 -30.51 31.03 -2.19
CA ALA A 111 -31.39 32.20 -2.09
C ALA A 111 -32.02 32.26 -0.69
N LEU A 112 -32.00 33.45 -0.08
CA LEU A 112 -32.66 33.74 1.18
C LEU A 112 -33.85 34.65 0.93
N PHE A 113 -35.02 34.20 1.38
CA PHE A 113 -36.28 34.92 1.33
C PHE A 113 -36.73 35.28 2.74
N GLN A 114 -37.25 36.50 2.94
CA GLN A 114 -37.86 36.95 4.19
C GLN A 114 -39.30 37.42 3.92
N LEU A 115 -40.24 36.84 4.68
CA LEU A 115 -41.67 37.11 4.61
C LEU A 115 -42.19 37.36 6.04
N GLY A 116 -42.00 38.58 6.54
CA GLY A 116 -42.34 38.92 7.93
C GLY A 116 -41.52 38.10 8.93
N PRO A 117 -42.13 37.33 9.86
CA PRO A 117 -41.40 36.48 10.81
C PRO A 117 -40.88 35.17 10.20
N PHE A 118 -41.18 34.89 8.93
CA PHE A 118 -40.75 33.66 8.27
C PHE A 118 -39.56 33.94 7.35
N SER A 119 -38.46 33.22 7.56
CA SER A 119 -37.32 33.17 6.65
C SER A 119 -37.27 31.82 5.95
N LEU A 120 -36.93 31.81 4.66
CA LEU A 120 -36.76 30.60 3.85
C LEU A 120 -35.43 30.69 3.11
N THR A 121 -34.55 29.73 3.35
CA THR A 121 -33.34 29.52 2.56
C THR A 121 -33.56 28.36 1.60
N ALA A 122 -33.30 28.57 0.32
CA ALA A 122 -33.29 27.53 -0.71
C ALA A 122 -31.89 27.38 -1.30
N LEU A 123 -31.48 26.14 -1.53
CA LEU A 123 -30.16 25.76 -2.03
C LEU A 123 -30.32 24.76 -3.17
N ALA A 124 -29.63 25.00 -4.27
CA ALA A 124 -29.39 24.02 -5.32
C ALA A 124 -27.90 24.01 -5.65
N SER A 125 -27.22 22.90 -5.39
CA SER A 125 -25.76 22.85 -5.46
C SER A 125 -25.22 21.49 -5.84
N GLN A 126 -23.96 21.46 -6.26
CA GLN A 126 -23.17 20.25 -6.34
C GLN A 126 -22.25 20.18 -5.12
N LYS A 127 -22.27 19.04 -4.43
CA LYS A 127 -21.38 18.75 -3.31
C LYS A 127 -20.05 18.25 -3.87
N LYS A 128 -18.95 18.89 -3.47
CA LYS A 128 -17.59 18.57 -3.92
C LYS A 128 -16.74 17.84 -2.86
N SER A 129 -17.29 17.61 -1.66
CA SER A 129 -16.58 17.00 -0.52
C SER A 129 -17.32 15.78 0.07
N GLU A 130 -16.59 14.96 0.80
CA GLU A 130 -17.06 13.83 1.61
C GLU A 130 -16.57 13.97 3.05
N VAL A 131 -17.36 13.49 4.01
CA VAL A 131 -16.97 13.52 5.43
C VAL A 131 -16.29 12.20 5.75
N GLU A 132 -15.02 12.23 6.16
CA GLU A 132 -14.29 11.04 6.62
C GLU A 132 -14.10 11.10 8.14
N GLU A 133 -14.22 9.94 8.77
CA GLU A 133 -13.97 9.78 10.20
C GLU A 133 -12.84 8.79 10.39
N VAL A 134 -11.80 9.22 11.09
CA VAL A 134 -10.70 8.36 11.52
C VAL A 134 -10.77 8.27 13.05
N SER A 135 -11.23 7.11 13.54
CA SER A 135 -11.13 6.77 14.95
C SER A 135 -9.77 6.14 15.21
N VAL A 136 -9.01 6.68 16.16
CA VAL A 136 -7.67 6.22 16.49
C VAL A 136 -7.54 5.99 18.00
N SER A 137 -7.10 4.82 18.43
CA SER A 137 -6.68 4.68 19.82
C SER A 137 -5.37 5.45 20.03
N GLY A 138 -5.33 6.34 21.03
CA GLY A 138 -4.16 7.14 21.36
C GLY A 138 -2.95 6.28 21.75
N GLY A 139 -1.77 6.69 21.29
CA GLY A 139 -0.50 5.99 21.51
C GLY A 139 0.00 5.21 20.30
N SER A 140 0.90 4.24 20.53
CA SER A 140 1.33 3.31 19.49
C SER A 140 0.10 2.63 18.90
N GLN A 141 -0.14 2.83 17.60
CA GLN A 141 -1.21 2.13 16.91
C GLN A 141 -0.96 0.63 17.08
N LYS A 142 -1.86 -0.03 17.81
CA LYS A 142 -1.92 -1.49 17.85
C LYS A 142 -2.36 -1.93 16.46
N ASN A 143 -1.41 -2.50 15.73
CA ASN A 143 -1.68 -3.08 14.42
C ASN A 143 -1.94 -4.56 14.65
N GLU A 144 -3.13 -5.00 14.27
CA GLU A 144 -3.44 -6.43 14.18
C GLU A 144 -2.74 -7.01 12.95
N PHE A 145 -2.26 -8.25 13.07
CA PHE A 145 -1.73 -9.02 11.97
C PHE A 145 -2.36 -10.40 11.94
N GLU A 146 -2.55 -10.91 10.73
CA GLU A 146 -2.94 -12.28 10.44
C GLU A 146 -2.05 -12.77 9.30
N ILE A 147 -1.32 -13.86 9.53
CA ILE A 147 -0.33 -14.41 8.61
C ILE A 147 -0.66 -15.88 8.39
N HIS A 148 -0.84 -16.30 7.14
CA HIS A 148 -1.00 -17.72 6.82
C HIS A 148 0.35 -18.44 6.87
N ALA A 149 0.32 -19.76 7.10
CA ALA A 149 1.52 -20.60 7.08
C ALA A 149 2.38 -20.49 5.80
N TYR A 150 1.79 -20.12 4.65
CA TYR A 150 2.51 -19.90 3.39
C TYR A 150 3.15 -18.52 3.23
N ASP A 151 2.83 -17.54 4.09
CA ASP A 151 3.30 -16.15 4.02
C ASP A 151 4.62 -15.94 4.79
N TYR A 152 5.55 -16.89 4.66
CA TYR A 152 6.88 -16.79 5.27
C TYR A 152 7.76 -15.72 4.59
N SER A 153 8.70 -15.16 5.36
CA SER A 153 9.70 -14.22 4.86
C SER A 153 10.71 -14.90 3.94
N GLN A 154 10.95 -14.30 2.78
CA GLN A 154 11.87 -14.81 1.77
C GLN A 154 13.32 -14.32 1.93
N ASN A 155 13.65 -13.69 3.07
CA ASN A 155 14.92 -12.98 3.29
C ASN A 155 15.96 -13.78 4.09
N HIS A 156 15.70 -15.05 4.39
CA HIS A 156 16.54 -15.84 5.29
C HIS A 156 17.08 -17.07 4.58
N TYR A 157 18.40 -17.24 4.64
CA TYR A 157 19.08 -18.31 3.92
C TYR A 157 20.18 -18.95 4.76
N PHE A 158 20.28 -20.28 4.67
CA PHE A 158 21.47 -21.00 5.08
C PHE A 158 22.63 -20.73 4.11
N VAL A 159 23.83 -20.64 4.68
CA VAL A 159 25.07 -20.43 3.93
C VAL A 159 25.55 -21.67 3.17
N ASP A 160 25.16 -22.87 3.62
CA ASP A 160 25.55 -24.13 3.00
C ASP A 160 24.53 -25.24 3.30
N LYS A 161 24.49 -26.27 2.44
CA LYS A 161 23.58 -27.41 2.56
C LYS A 161 23.81 -28.22 3.84
N ILE A 162 25.02 -28.24 4.41
CA ILE A 162 25.29 -28.90 5.69
C ILE A 162 24.37 -28.42 6.83
N TYR A 163 23.87 -27.18 6.76
CA TYR A 163 22.97 -26.61 7.76
C TYR A 163 21.50 -27.02 7.59
N THR A 164 21.16 -27.57 6.42
CA THR A 164 19.82 -28.10 6.11
C THR A 164 19.64 -29.55 6.54
N ASP A 165 20.71 -30.20 6.97
CA ASP A 165 20.74 -31.61 7.33
C ASP A 165 20.05 -31.85 8.68
N GLU A 166 19.04 -32.73 8.68
CA GLU A 166 18.22 -33.07 9.86
C GLU A 166 19.03 -33.76 10.97
N ASP A 167 20.11 -34.47 10.64
CA ASP A 167 20.99 -35.12 11.63
C ASP A 167 21.91 -34.09 12.31
N VAL A 168 22.33 -33.06 11.57
CA VAL A 168 23.18 -31.98 12.08
C VAL A 168 22.34 -31.00 12.91
N ASN A 169 21.20 -30.56 12.37
CA ASN A 169 20.20 -29.68 12.97
C ASN A 169 20.79 -28.56 13.84
N THR A 170 21.73 -27.80 13.28
CA THR A 170 22.33 -26.63 13.93
C THR A 170 21.29 -25.54 14.21
N PHE A 171 20.25 -25.42 13.38
CA PHE A 171 19.13 -24.52 13.61
C PHE A 171 18.41 -24.85 14.92
N GLY A 172 17.87 -26.07 15.06
CA GLY A 172 17.17 -26.50 16.26
C GLY A 172 18.08 -26.46 17.49
N LYS A 173 19.35 -26.85 17.37
CA LYS A 173 20.34 -26.75 18.47
C LYS A 173 20.52 -25.32 18.99
N TYR A 174 20.40 -24.32 18.11
CA TYR A 174 20.53 -22.90 18.47
C TYR A 174 19.23 -22.27 18.98
N PHE A 175 18.13 -22.44 18.24
CA PHE A 175 16.85 -21.76 18.47
C PHE A 175 15.92 -22.48 19.44
N ARG A 176 15.99 -23.82 19.53
CA ARG A 176 15.08 -24.62 20.35
C ARG A 176 15.51 -24.69 21.82
N ASN A 177 16.81 -24.66 22.09
CA ASN A 177 17.37 -24.81 23.44
C ASN A 177 17.58 -23.44 24.12
N PRO A 178 17.19 -23.25 25.39
CA PRO A 178 17.42 -21.98 26.11
C PRO A 178 18.88 -21.54 26.09
N ASN A 179 19.80 -22.51 26.21
CA ASN A 179 21.22 -22.30 25.97
C ASN A 179 21.59 -22.91 24.60
N PRO A 180 22.01 -22.10 23.62
CA PRO A 180 22.46 -22.62 22.33
C PRO A 180 23.53 -23.69 22.47
N ILE A 181 23.41 -24.79 21.72
CA ILE A 181 24.40 -25.87 21.67
C ILE A 181 25.21 -25.72 20.38
N PRO A 182 26.36 -25.01 20.40
CA PRO A 182 27.14 -24.78 19.20
C PRO A 182 27.75 -26.08 18.69
N VAL A 183 27.84 -26.21 17.36
CA VAL A 183 28.62 -27.26 16.70
C VAL A 183 29.92 -26.63 16.25
N ASP A 184 30.97 -26.71 17.08
CA ASP A 184 32.22 -25.95 16.90
C ASP A 184 32.86 -26.15 15.51
N SER A 185 32.79 -27.37 14.95
CA SER A 185 33.33 -27.67 13.62
C SER A 185 32.63 -26.96 12.47
N LEU A 186 31.42 -26.44 12.71
CA LEU A 186 30.62 -25.68 11.75
C LEU A 186 30.54 -24.20 12.12
N ARG A 187 31.28 -23.74 13.13
CA ARG A 187 31.30 -22.32 13.49
C ARG A 187 31.96 -21.51 12.39
N ILE A 188 31.22 -20.55 11.84
CA ILE A 188 31.75 -19.64 10.82
C ILE A 188 32.53 -18.53 11.51
N LYS A 189 33.77 -18.35 11.08
CA LYS A 189 34.67 -17.35 11.63
C LYS A 189 34.56 -16.01 10.93
N GLU A 190 34.26 -16.04 9.63
CA GLU A 190 34.20 -14.86 8.77
C GLU A 190 33.34 -15.14 7.55
N ILE A 191 32.59 -14.14 7.10
CA ILE A 191 31.74 -14.18 5.91
C ILE A 191 31.72 -12.82 5.21
N GLU A 192 31.72 -12.83 3.88
CA GLU A 192 31.38 -11.73 3.01
C GLU A 192 30.15 -12.12 2.19
N VAL A 193 29.15 -11.25 2.14
CA VAL A 193 27.91 -11.48 1.40
C VAL A 193 27.84 -10.51 0.22
N TRP A 194 27.51 -11.05 -0.94
CA TRP A 194 27.56 -10.37 -2.22
C TRP A 194 26.20 -10.46 -2.92
N LYS A 195 25.69 -9.32 -3.40
CA LYS A 195 24.43 -9.25 -4.14
C LYS A 195 24.68 -8.89 -5.60
N SER A 196 24.07 -9.59 -6.54
CA SER A 196 24.18 -9.25 -7.96
C SER A 196 23.66 -7.84 -8.23
N THR A 197 24.23 -7.16 -9.23
CA THR A 197 23.77 -5.85 -9.68
C THR A 197 23.81 -5.76 -11.20
N SER A 198 22.80 -5.10 -11.76
CA SER A 198 22.71 -4.77 -13.18
C SER A 198 23.19 -3.33 -13.47
N ALA A 199 23.74 -2.64 -12.47
CA ALA A 199 24.18 -1.26 -12.60
C ALA A 199 25.25 -1.11 -13.70
N THR A 200 25.03 -0.16 -14.60
CA THR A 200 25.93 0.18 -15.71
C THR A 200 27.15 0.99 -15.26
N ILE A 201 27.15 1.47 -14.02
CA ILE A 201 28.20 2.33 -13.45
C ILE A 201 29.04 1.49 -12.49
N ASP A 202 30.35 1.44 -12.76
CA ASP A 202 31.34 0.73 -11.94
C ASP A 202 31.52 1.46 -10.60
N ASN A 203 30.85 0.99 -9.55
CA ASN A 203 31.05 1.50 -8.19
C ASN A 203 32.28 0.84 -7.55
N ALA A 204 33.01 1.56 -6.69
CA ALA A 204 34.24 1.05 -6.05
C ALA A 204 34.06 -0.28 -5.27
N ASN A 205 32.84 -0.56 -4.81
CA ASN A 205 32.48 -1.73 -4.01
C ASN A 205 31.89 -2.90 -4.82
N GLU A 206 32.02 -2.87 -6.16
CA GLU A 206 31.57 -3.94 -7.04
C GLU A 206 32.73 -4.77 -7.59
N ARG A 207 32.50 -6.07 -7.80
CA ARG A 207 33.44 -6.99 -8.44
C ARG A 207 32.72 -7.90 -9.43
N ARG A 208 33.43 -8.31 -10.48
CA ARG A 208 32.96 -9.42 -11.32
C ARG A 208 33.18 -10.73 -10.57
N ALA A 209 32.17 -11.58 -10.54
CA ALA A 209 32.27 -12.88 -9.90
C ALA A 209 31.46 -13.95 -10.64
N ASN A 210 31.94 -15.18 -10.53
CA ASN A 210 31.22 -16.40 -10.84
C ASN A 210 30.84 -17.07 -9.52
N ALA A 211 29.55 -17.36 -9.35
CA ALA A 211 29.01 -17.99 -8.16
C ALA A 211 28.49 -19.39 -8.46
N TYR A 212 28.83 -20.37 -7.62
CA TYR A 212 28.45 -21.78 -7.78
C TYR A 212 27.81 -22.33 -6.51
N ILE A 213 26.70 -23.07 -6.63
CA ILE A 213 26.03 -23.69 -5.47
C ILE A 213 26.93 -24.76 -4.84
N ASP A 214 27.54 -25.58 -5.69
CA ASP A 214 28.47 -26.65 -5.36
C ASP A 214 29.89 -26.16 -5.61
N LEU A 215 30.49 -25.56 -4.59
CA LEU A 215 31.84 -25.03 -4.64
C LEU A 215 32.76 -25.88 -3.75
N PRO A 216 33.89 -26.41 -4.28
CA PRO A 216 34.79 -27.21 -3.46
C PRO A 216 35.47 -26.36 -2.39
N LYS A 217 35.74 -26.99 -1.25
CA LYS A 217 36.48 -26.35 -0.15
C LYS A 217 37.95 -26.14 -0.52
N ARG A 218 38.52 -25.04 -0.03
CA ARG A 218 39.95 -24.74 -0.09
C ARG A 218 40.55 -24.88 1.31
N VAL A 219 41.64 -25.62 1.44
CA VAL A 219 42.29 -25.91 2.73
C VAL A 219 43.73 -25.39 2.66
N GLY A 220 44.14 -24.51 3.58
CA GLY A 220 45.49 -23.89 3.54
C GLY A 220 46.06 -23.54 4.91
N SER A 221 47.33 -23.87 5.14
CA SER A 221 48.13 -23.54 6.34
C SER A 221 49.11 -22.41 6.05
N GLY A 222 48.56 -21.22 5.75
CA GLY A 222 49.35 -20.03 5.44
C GLY A 222 48.93 -19.40 4.12
N GLU A 223 49.24 -20.08 3.01
CA GLU A 223 48.78 -19.69 1.67
C GLU A 223 47.49 -20.46 1.33
N ILE A 224 46.41 -19.74 1.03
CA ILE A 224 45.13 -20.34 0.66
C ILE A 224 45.22 -20.68 -0.82
N PRO A 225 45.08 -21.96 -1.25
CA PRO A 225 45.16 -22.30 -2.66
C PRO A 225 44.10 -21.52 -3.45
N GLU A 226 44.42 -21.03 -4.65
CA GLU A 226 43.41 -20.42 -5.52
C GLU A 226 42.49 -21.49 -6.12
N TYR A 227 41.28 -21.08 -6.53
CA TYR A 227 40.47 -21.91 -7.41
C TYR A 227 41.14 -22.06 -8.79
N ASP A 228 40.93 -23.21 -9.43
CA ASP A 228 41.36 -23.43 -10.80
C ASP A 228 40.78 -22.37 -11.75
N ASN A 229 41.53 -22.00 -12.78
CA ASN A 229 41.13 -20.92 -13.70
C ASN A 229 39.81 -21.22 -14.43
N SER A 230 39.41 -22.48 -14.57
CA SER A 230 38.10 -22.87 -15.13
C SER A 230 36.90 -22.29 -14.37
N TYR A 231 37.03 -22.01 -13.06
CA TYR A 231 35.98 -21.35 -12.27
C TYR A 231 35.85 -19.84 -12.56
N ARG A 232 36.81 -19.26 -13.29
CA ARG A 232 36.87 -17.83 -13.61
C ARG A 232 36.47 -17.50 -15.04
N GLU A 233 36.32 -18.51 -15.90
CA GLU A 233 35.92 -18.32 -17.28
C GLU A 233 34.53 -17.68 -17.38
N ILE A 234 34.29 -16.87 -18.41
CA ILE A 234 32.99 -16.23 -18.60
C ILE A 234 31.94 -17.32 -18.78
N ILE A 235 30.92 -17.32 -17.91
CA ILE A 235 29.82 -18.26 -18.00
C ILE A 235 28.89 -17.81 -19.14
N GLU A 236 29.11 -18.34 -20.34
CA GLU A 236 28.25 -18.05 -21.50
C GLU A 236 26.82 -18.60 -21.34
N ASN A 237 26.70 -19.75 -20.67
CA ASN A 237 25.43 -20.44 -20.43
C ASN A 237 25.34 -20.86 -18.96
N PRO A 238 24.85 -19.98 -18.05
CA PRO A 238 24.68 -20.33 -16.65
C PRO A 238 23.67 -21.46 -16.51
N ILE A 239 23.95 -22.42 -15.62
CA ILE A 239 23.00 -23.49 -15.32
C ILE A 239 22.02 -22.93 -14.29
N PRO A 240 20.73 -22.75 -14.63
CA PRO A 240 19.77 -22.13 -13.72
C PRO A 240 19.74 -22.85 -12.37
N GLY A 241 19.81 -22.09 -11.28
CA GLY A 241 19.82 -22.62 -9.92
C GLY A 241 21.17 -23.20 -9.43
N ARG A 242 22.17 -23.37 -10.31
CA ARG A 242 23.47 -23.96 -9.97
C ARG A 242 24.64 -22.99 -10.10
N SER A 243 24.66 -22.17 -11.15
CA SER A 243 25.71 -21.20 -11.38
C SER A 243 25.18 -19.90 -11.95
N THR A 244 25.86 -18.81 -11.65
CA THR A 244 25.60 -17.49 -12.23
C THR A 244 26.90 -16.69 -12.30
N GLY A 245 27.03 -15.84 -13.31
CA GLY A 245 28.16 -14.94 -13.49
C GLY A 245 27.67 -13.52 -13.70
N GLY A 246 28.42 -12.54 -13.20
CA GLY A 246 28.02 -11.14 -13.34
C GLY A 246 28.79 -10.21 -12.43
N ARG A 247 28.24 -9.00 -12.22
CA ARG A 247 28.74 -8.05 -11.22
C ARG A 247 28.00 -8.25 -9.91
N PHE A 248 28.75 -8.19 -8.82
CA PHE A 248 28.25 -8.29 -7.47
C PHE A 248 28.73 -7.12 -6.61
N ARG A 249 27.83 -6.56 -5.81
CA ARG A 249 28.09 -5.57 -4.77
C ARG A 249 28.31 -6.27 -3.43
N LEU A 250 29.36 -5.90 -2.72
CA LEU A 250 29.58 -6.33 -1.34
C LEU A 250 28.53 -5.69 -0.41
N LEU A 251 27.94 -6.50 0.47
CA LEU A 251 27.00 -6.09 1.50
C LEU A 251 27.71 -5.94 2.85
N GLU A 252 27.20 -5.04 3.69
CA GLU A 252 27.73 -4.75 5.02
C GLU A 252 26.95 -5.46 6.13
N ASP A 253 27.65 -6.18 7.02
CA ASP A 253 27.08 -6.85 8.19
C ASP A 253 26.56 -5.80 9.21
N GLY A 254 25.39 -6.07 9.79
CA GLY A 254 24.68 -5.14 10.67
C GLY A 254 23.92 -4.03 9.95
N VAL A 255 24.18 -3.77 8.66
CA VAL A 255 23.51 -2.74 7.85
C VAL A 255 22.59 -3.37 6.80
N ASP A 256 23.15 -4.13 5.87
CA ASP A 256 22.40 -4.81 4.80
C ASP A 256 21.82 -6.17 5.28
N TYR A 257 22.56 -6.88 6.13
CA TYR A 257 22.18 -8.20 6.65
C TYR A 257 22.62 -8.39 8.12
N ILE A 258 22.08 -9.42 8.77
CA ILE A 258 22.57 -9.97 10.04
C ILE A 258 22.98 -11.42 9.82
N PHE A 259 24.01 -11.85 10.55
CA PHE A 259 24.59 -13.17 10.40
C PHE A 259 24.64 -13.95 11.72
N ASN A 260 24.07 -15.16 11.73
CA ASN A 260 24.22 -16.10 12.83
C ASN A 260 25.33 -17.11 12.52
N LYS A 261 26.49 -16.91 13.14
CA LYS A 261 27.70 -17.73 12.93
C LYS A 261 27.64 -19.17 13.43
N TYR A 262 26.68 -19.50 14.30
CA TYR A 262 26.53 -20.84 14.87
C TYR A 262 25.49 -21.66 14.11
N ALA A 263 24.40 -21.01 13.69
CA ALA A 263 23.35 -21.64 12.89
C ALA A 263 23.60 -21.54 11.38
N GLY A 264 24.58 -20.75 10.94
CA GLY A 264 24.92 -20.57 9.52
C GLY A 264 23.85 -19.87 8.71
N ILE A 265 23.23 -18.83 9.27
CA ILE A 265 22.07 -18.14 8.67
C ILE A 265 22.43 -16.70 8.33
N ILE A 266 22.09 -16.28 7.12
CA ILE A 266 22.06 -14.88 6.70
C ILE A 266 20.60 -14.43 6.67
N SER A 267 20.31 -13.31 7.33
CA SER A 267 19.00 -12.68 7.29
C SER A 267 19.13 -11.24 6.79
N PHE A 268 18.47 -10.90 5.70
CA PHE A 268 18.56 -9.58 5.10
C PHE A 268 17.63 -8.59 5.80
N LYS A 269 18.11 -7.36 6.05
CA LYS A 269 17.30 -6.28 6.67
C LYS A 269 16.36 -5.58 5.68
N SER A 270 16.55 -5.85 4.39
CA SER A 270 15.71 -5.38 3.30
C SER A 270 15.30 -6.55 2.41
N GLN A 271 14.11 -6.45 1.81
CA GLN A 271 13.63 -7.47 0.89
C GLN A 271 14.59 -7.66 -0.29
N ILE A 272 14.98 -8.91 -0.55
CA ILE A 272 15.79 -9.28 -1.71
C ILE A 272 14.86 -9.57 -2.89
N SER A 273 15.10 -8.92 -4.04
CA SER A 273 14.27 -9.14 -5.23
C SER A 273 14.47 -10.55 -5.80
N LYS A 274 13.48 -11.05 -6.54
CA LYS A 274 13.54 -12.39 -7.14
C LYS A 274 14.66 -12.50 -8.17
N GLU A 275 14.94 -11.41 -8.87
CA GLU A 275 15.95 -11.25 -9.92
C GLU A 275 17.38 -11.11 -9.35
N ASP A 276 17.53 -10.81 -8.07
CA ASP A 276 18.83 -10.70 -7.42
C ASP A 276 19.42 -12.09 -7.09
N ALA A 277 20.68 -12.34 -7.43
CA ALA A 277 21.46 -13.46 -6.91
C ALA A 277 22.24 -13.04 -5.65
N ILE A 278 22.34 -13.94 -4.68
CA ILE A 278 23.16 -13.80 -3.48
C ILE A 278 24.27 -14.84 -3.52
N ALA A 279 25.50 -14.37 -3.41
CA ALA A 279 26.69 -15.20 -3.30
C ALA A 279 27.48 -14.83 -2.04
N ILE A 280 28.34 -15.73 -1.57
CA ILE A 280 29.11 -15.57 -0.34
C ILE A 280 30.55 -16.06 -0.52
N ALA A 281 31.45 -15.49 0.27
CA ALA A 281 32.72 -16.10 0.62
C ALA A 281 32.76 -16.26 2.14
N PHE A 282 33.07 -17.46 2.64
CA PHE A 282 33.07 -17.71 4.08
C PHE A 282 34.10 -18.76 4.47
N ARG A 283 34.43 -18.81 5.77
CA ARG A 283 35.31 -19.85 6.32
C ARG A 283 34.82 -20.42 7.65
N TYR A 284 34.96 -21.74 7.78
CA TYR A 284 34.81 -22.42 9.05
C TYR A 284 36.08 -22.29 9.88
N GLU A 285 35.91 -22.19 11.20
CA GLU A 285 37.03 -22.37 12.11
C GLU A 285 37.56 -23.81 12.05
N GLY A 286 38.85 -23.96 11.75
CA GLY A 286 39.52 -25.24 11.84
C GLY A 286 39.68 -25.70 13.30
N PRO A 287 39.80 -27.03 13.56
CA PRO A 287 40.16 -27.53 14.89
C PRO A 287 41.42 -26.83 15.43
N ALA A 288 41.59 -26.72 16.75
CA ALA A 288 42.74 -26.07 17.35
C ALA A 288 44.08 -26.61 16.78
N GLY A 289 44.86 -25.73 16.13
CA GLY A 289 46.12 -26.08 15.47
C GLY A 289 46.01 -26.60 14.03
N GLN A 290 44.80 -26.64 13.45
CA GLN A 290 44.53 -26.98 12.06
C GLN A 290 44.09 -25.76 11.24
N THR A 291 44.07 -25.92 9.93
CA THR A 291 43.73 -24.90 8.95
C THR A 291 42.23 -24.69 8.83
N ASP A 292 41.81 -23.42 8.71
CA ASP A 292 40.43 -23.05 8.39
C ASP A 292 40.03 -23.61 7.00
N ASN A 293 38.75 -23.95 6.82
CA ASN A 293 38.21 -24.37 5.53
C ASN A 293 37.53 -23.18 4.85
N TYR A 294 37.98 -22.81 3.66
CA TYR A 294 37.50 -21.65 2.90
C TYR A 294 36.57 -22.08 1.76
N TYR A 295 35.53 -21.28 1.54
CA TYR A 295 34.59 -21.42 0.44
C TYR A 295 34.38 -20.04 -0.20
N GLY A 296 34.64 -19.94 -1.50
CA GLY A 296 34.69 -18.66 -2.19
C GLY A 296 35.95 -17.88 -1.85
N GLU A 297 36.15 -16.76 -2.54
CA GLU A 297 37.31 -15.87 -2.39
C GLU A 297 36.88 -14.57 -1.72
N PHE A 298 37.59 -14.20 -0.66
CA PHE A 298 37.36 -12.93 0.02
C PHE A 298 37.91 -11.76 -0.79
N LEU A 299 37.34 -10.57 -0.64
CA LEU A 299 37.81 -9.36 -1.33
C LEU A 299 39.30 -9.12 -1.08
N ARG A 300 39.78 -9.39 0.15
CA ARG A 300 41.20 -9.25 0.54
C ARG A 300 42.16 -10.14 -0.27
N GLU A 301 41.68 -11.23 -0.88
CA GLU A 301 42.49 -12.15 -1.70
C GLU A 301 42.67 -11.64 -3.14
N VAL A 302 41.90 -10.65 -3.56
CA VAL A 302 41.85 -10.15 -4.95
C VAL A 302 42.02 -8.63 -5.07
N VAL A 303 42.47 -7.95 -4.01
CA VAL A 303 42.53 -6.48 -3.93
C VAL A 303 43.42 -5.89 -5.03
N ASP A 304 44.51 -6.57 -5.36
CA ASP A 304 45.53 -6.07 -6.29
C ASP A 304 45.13 -6.20 -7.78
N ASP A 305 44.04 -6.92 -8.09
CA ASP A 305 43.54 -7.11 -9.45
C ASP A 305 42.00 -6.96 -9.51
N THR A 306 41.54 -5.73 -9.74
CA THR A 306 40.12 -5.41 -9.88
C THR A 306 39.48 -5.99 -11.14
N ALA A 307 40.28 -6.48 -12.11
CA ALA A 307 39.80 -7.14 -13.32
C ALA A 307 39.62 -8.65 -13.13
N LYS A 308 40.19 -9.24 -12.07
CA LYS A 308 40.07 -10.66 -11.73
C LYS A 308 38.61 -11.01 -11.42
N VAL A 309 38.09 -12.03 -12.09
CA VAL A 309 36.77 -12.61 -11.79
C VAL A 309 36.89 -13.43 -10.51
N MET A 310 36.18 -13.01 -9.47
CA MET A 310 36.13 -13.72 -8.18
C MET A 310 35.33 -15.02 -8.30
N VAL A 311 35.69 -16.02 -7.51
CA VAL A 311 34.92 -17.26 -7.38
C VAL A 311 34.19 -17.23 -6.04
N LEU A 312 32.86 -17.30 -6.06
CA LEU A 312 31.99 -17.23 -4.88
C LEU A 312 31.10 -18.48 -4.76
N LYS A 313 30.58 -18.73 -3.56
CA LYS A 313 29.55 -19.73 -3.35
C LYS A 313 28.17 -19.10 -3.56
N LEU A 314 27.32 -19.70 -4.38
CA LEU A 314 25.95 -19.26 -4.59
C LEU A 314 25.06 -19.72 -3.43
N VAL A 315 24.24 -18.83 -2.89
CA VAL A 315 23.24 -19.12 -1.84
C VAL A 315 21.83 -18.97 -2.39
N LYS A 316 21.56 -17.86 -3.09
CA LYS A 316 20.28 -17.60 -3.77
C LYS A 316 20.55 -17.35 -5.26
N PRO A 317 20.08 -18.21 -6.17
CA PRO A 317 20.06 -17.91 -7.60
C PRO A 317 18.97 -16.88 -7.94
N GLN A 318 19.09 -16.27 -9.11
CA GLN A 318 18.00 -15.49 -9.71
C GLN A 318 16.83 -16.43 -10.01
N ASP A 319 15.60 -15.94 -9.84
CA ASP A 319 14.37 -16.69 -10.13
C ASP A 319 14.27 -18.04 -9.42
N LEU A 320 14.71 -18.07 -8.15
CA LEU A 320 14.62 -19.24 -7.30
C LEU A 320 13.20 -19.85 -7.32
N GLN A 321 13.13 -21.16 -7.60
CA GLN A 321 11.89 -21.92 -7.74
C GLN A 321 12.01 -23.31 -7.11
N PRO A 322 10.89 -23.92 -6.70
CA PRO A 322 10.90 -25.27 -6.14
C PRO A 322 11.25 -26.31 -7.21
N GLY A 323 12.25 -27.15 -6.92
CA GLY A 323 12.57 -28.34 -7.71
C GLY A 323 13.56 -28.13 -8.87
N GLY A 324 13.64 -29.13 -9.76
CA GLY A 324 14.57 -29.15 -10.89
C GLY A 324 16.04 -28.93 -10.47
N THR A 325 16.75 -28.11 -11.25
CA THR A 325 18.14 -27.72 -10.97
C THR A 325 18.28 -26.79 -9.75
N PHE A 326 17.18 -26.19 -9.28
CA PHE A 326 17.13 -25.26 -8.15
C PHE A 326 16.98 -25.95 -6.79
N ARG A 327 16.69 -27.26 -6.76
CA ARG A 327 16.38 -28.02 -5.54
C ARG A 327 17.35 -27.74 -4.38
N ASP A 328 18.65 -27.75 -4.63
CA ASP A 328 19.64 -27.53 -3.56
C ASP A 328 19.64 -26.07 -3.07
N ALA A 329 19.47 -25.08 -3.95
CA ALA A 329 19.32 -23.68 -3.53
C ALA A 329 17.99 -23.44 -2.81
N TRP A 330 16.92 -24.12 -3.22
CA TRP A 330 15.59 -24.02 -2.61
C TRP A 330 15.60 -24.48 -1.14
N THR A 331 16.38 -25.51 -0.83
CA THR A 331 16.55 -26.00 0.54
C THR A 331 17.31 -25.04 1.44
N LEU A 332 18.12 -24.12 0.88
CA LEU A 332 18.83 -23.12 1.67
C LEU A 332 17.91 -22.02 2.19
N GLN A 333 16.78 -21.75 1.52
CA GLN A 333 15.84 -20.73 1.97
C GLN A 333 15.03 -21.24 3.16
N LEU A 334 15.10 -20.51 4.28
CA LEU A 334 14.30 -20.73 5.48
C LEU A 334 12.86 -20.28 5.24
N LYS A 335 11.90 -21.08 5.71
CA LYS A 335 10.45 -20.90 5.47
C LYS A 335 9.65 -21.02 6.77
N ASN A 336 10.28 -20.64 7.86
CA ASN A 336 9.82 -20.76 9.24
C ASN A 336 9.91 -19.41 9.99
N ILE A 337 10.11 -18.33 9.25
CA ILE A 337 10.23 -16.97 9.77
C ILE A 337 9.11 -16.14 9.14
N TYR A 338 8.31 -15.45 9.94
CA TYR A 338 7.03 -14.85 9.51
C TYR A 338 6.96 -13.36 9.82
N PRO A 339 6.76 -12.47 8.82
CA PRO A 339 6.73 -11.04 9.04
C PRO A 339 5.37 -10.56 9.57
N VAL A 340 5.36 -9.80 10.67
CA VAL A 340 4.14 -9.18 11.24
C VAL A 340 3.67 -7.94 10.49
N GLY A 341 4.43 -7.49 9.49
CA GLY A 341 4.12 -6.34 8.64
C GLY A 341 4.68 -5.00 9.12
N GLY A 342 5.25 -4.95 10.33
CA GLY A 342 5.90 -3.77 10.91
C GLY A 342 7.40 -3.93 11.09
N ARG A 343 8.10 -2.85 11.42
CA ARG A 343 9.51 -2.84 11.84
C ARG A 343 9.65 -2.25 13.24
N ASP A 344 10.80 -2.49 13.87
CA ASP A 344 11.13 -2.00 15.20
C ASP A 344 10.03 -2.28 16.24
N VAL A 345 9.55 -3.53 16.23
CA VAL A 345 8.43 -3.98 17.05
C VAL A 345 8.81 -3.99 18.53
N LYS A 346 7.93 -3.44 19.38
CA LYS A 346 8.11 -3.36 20.83
C LYS A 346 7.53 -4.57 21.54
N LYS A 347 8.09 -4.92 22.70
CA LYS A 347 7.57 -5.98 23.57
C LYS A 347 6.22 -5.56 24.17
N GLU A 348 6.10 -4.30 24.56
CA GLU A 348 4.91 -3.77 25.22
C GLU A 348 3.70 -3.84 24.29
N GLY A 349 2.66 -4.56 24.72
CA GLY A 349 1.43 -4.73 23.95
C GLY A 349 1.56 -5.67 22.76
N PHE A 350 2.69 -6.38 22.61
CA PHE A 350 2.82 -7.45 21.63
C PHE A 350 2.06 -8.68 22.10
N THR A 351 1.23 -9.24 21.21
CA THR A 351 0.56 -10.52 21.42
C THR A 351 0.77 -11.38 20.17
N LEU A 352 0.86 -12.69 20.38
CA LEU A 352 0.89 -13.67 19.30
C LEU A 352 0.18 -14.93 19.75
N ASP A 353 -0.67 -15.47 18.88
CA ASP A 353 -1.31 -16.75 19.03
C ASP A 353 -1.26 -17.50 17.69
N ILE A 354 -1.36 -18.82 17.75
CA ILE A 354 -1.47 -19.67 16.55
C ILE A 354 -2.85 -20.31 16.59
N LYS A 355 -3.61 -20.15 15.52
CA LYS A 355 -4.95 -20.71 15.40
C LYS A 355 -5.06 -21.65 14.22
N TYR A 356 -5.98 -22.60 14.34
CA TYR A 356 -6.36 -23.56 13.32
C TYR A 356 -7.81 -23.31 12.91
N GLU A 357 -8.03 -23.13 11.61
CA GLU A 357 -9.34 -22.89 11.03
C GLU A 357 -10.06 -24.20 10.73
N GLU A 358 -11.22 -24.41 11.35
CA GLU A 358 -12.15 -25.48 10.99
C GLU A 358 -13.34 -24.91 10.21
N ALA A 359 -13.75 -25.62 9.15
CA ALA A 359 -14.83 -25.16 8.30
C ALA A 359 -16.14 -24.97 9.10
N GLY A 360 -16.66 -23.74 9.11
CA GLY A 360 -17.92 -23.40 9.77
C GLY A 360 -17.83 -23.16 11.28
N GLN A 361 -16.61 -23.02 11.83
CA GLN A 361 -16.36 -22.69 13.23
C GLN A 361 -15.36 -21.52 13.34
N ASP A 362 -15.35 -20.85 14.49
CA ASP A 362 -14.32 -19.87 14.79
C ASP A 362 -12.93 -20.56 14.94
N PRO A 363 -11.82 -19.92 14.53
CA PRO A 363 -10.50 -20.52 14.63
C PRO A 363 -10.11 -20.85 16.08
N ILE A 364 -9.56 -22.05 16.30
CA ILE A 364 -9.21 -22.57 17.63
C ILE A 364 -7.70 -22.55 17.88
N ASN A 365 -7.27 -22.32 19.11
CA ASN A 365 -5.85 -22.34 19.51
C ASN A 365 -5.45 -23.57 20.35
N ILE A 366 -6.41 -24.46 20.64
CA ILE A 366 -6.15 -25.75 21.29
C ILE A 366 -6.49 -26.86 20.31
N LEU A 367 -5.52 -27.70 20.01
CA LEU A 367 -5.66 -28.81 19.08
C LEU A 367 -5.07 -30.07 19.72
N GLU A 368 -5.80 -31.19 19.65
CA GLU A 368 -5.38 -32.45 20.30
C GLU A 368 -5.08 -32.30 21.80
N GLY A 369 -5.77 -31.37 22.47
CA GLY A 369 -5.60 -31.08 23.89
C GLY A 369 -4.34 -30.27 24.25
N LYS A 370 -3.60 -29.77 23.27
CA LYS A 370 -2.42 -28.90 23.45
C LYS A 370 -2.70 -27.50 22.92
N ASN A 371 -2.22 -26.48 23.63
CA ASN A 371 -2.20 -25.13 23.08
C ASN A 371 -1.20 -25.10 21.91
N LEU A 372 -1.56 -24.46 20.80
CA LEU A 372 -0.73 -24.42 19.60
C LEU A 372 0.56 -23.63 19.82
N LEU A 373 0.54 -22.55 20.60
CA LEU A 373 1.74 -21.77 20.94
C LEU A 373 2.76 -22.61 21.71
N GLU A 374 2.29 -23.40 22.67
CA GLU A 374 3.08 -24.39 23.41
C GLU A 374 3.59 -25.51 22.49
N ALA A 375 2.72 -26.08 21.65
CA ALA A 375 3.08 -27.16 20.74
C ALA A 375 4.15 -26.73 19.73
N PHE A 376 4.06 -25.50 19.20
CA PHE A 376 5.06 -24.89 18.33
C PHE A 376 6.28 -24.33 19.07
N GLU A 377 6.38 -24.57 20.38
CA GLU A 377 7.54 -24.24 21.19
C GLU A 377 7.89 -22.74 21.21
N LEU A 378 6.87 -21.90 21.01
CA LEU A 378 6.93 -20.44 21.14
C LEU A 378 6.48 -19.94 22.53
N ASP A 379 5.97 -20.84 23.36
CA ASP A 379 5.64 -20.66 24.78
C ASP A 379 6.20 -21.86 25.58
N LYS A 380 7.34 -21.64 26.24
CA LYS A 380 8.08 -22.63 27.02
C LYS A 380 8.22 -22.21 28.48
N SER A 381 8.22 -20.90 28.73
CA SER A 381 8.49 -20.32 30.04
C SER A 381 7.46 -19.28 30.41
N ASP A 382 7.31 -19.06 31.72
CA ASP A 382 6.52 -17.94 32.20
C ASP A 382 7.25 -16.60 32.02
N GLU A 383 6.59 -15.49 32.34
CA GLU A 383 7.18 -14.14 32.29
C GLU A 383 8.51 -14.00 33.07
N SER A 384 8.77 -14.88 34.05
CA SER A 384 10.03 -14.90 34.82
C SER A 384 11.20 -15.63 34.11
N GLY A 385 10.91 -16.35 33.03
CA GLY A 385 11.86 -17.16 32.27
C GLY A 385 12.28 -18.45 32.97
N THR A 386 11.59 -18.85 34.05
CA THR A 386 11.97 -20.02 34.88
C THR A 386 10.83 -20.99 35.18
N GLY A 387 9.57 -20.58 34.98
CA GLY A 387 8.40 -21.44 35.06
C GLY A 387 8.14 -22.23 33.78
N GLY A 388 7.03 -22.98 33.75
CA GLY A 388 6.54 -23.65 32.54
C GLY A 388 5.68 -22.72 31.68
N PRO A 389 5.12 -23.23 30.56
CA PRO A 389 4.30 -22.44 29.63
C PRO A 389 3.14 -21.72 30.33
N ASP A 390 2.90 -20.46 29.99
CA ASP A 390 1.88 -19.61 30.63
C ASP A 390 0.75 -19.15 29.67
N GLY A 391 0.79 -19.62 28.43
CA GLY A 391 -0.16 -19.26 27.38
C GLY A 391 0.18 -17.96 26.65
N ALA A 392 1.36 -17.37 26.90
CA ALA A 392 1.85 -16.18 26.21
C ALA A 392 3.13 -16.47 25.41
N PHE A 393 3.36 -15.67 24.37
CA PHE A 393 4.53 -15.81 23.52
C PHE A 393 5.82 -15.42 24.28
N ASP A 394 6.82 -16.30 24.26
CA ASP A 394 8.15 -16.06 24.80
C ASP A 394 8.88 -14.99 23.97
N TRP A 395 8.88 -13.75 24.43
CA TRP A 395 9.58 -12.65 23.75
C TRP A 395 11.10 -12.71 24.01
N GLU A 396 11.85 -13.24 23.04
CA GLU A 396 13.31 -13.32 23.04
C GLU A 396 13.91 -12.73 21.74
N PRO A 397 14.36 -11.46 21.75
CA PRO A 397 14.96 -10.82 20.59
C PRO A 397 16.14 -11.61 20.02
N GLY A 398 16.09 -11.90 18.72
CA GLY A 398 17.10 -12.68 17.99
C GLY A 398 16.95 -14.20 18.14
N ARG A 399 15.95 -14.68 18.89
CA ARG A 399 15.66 -16.12 19.06
C ARG A 399 14.24 -16.47 18.63
N THR A 400 13.23 -15.81 19.18
CA THR A 400 11.82 -16.00 18.81
C THR A 400 11.28 -14.85 17.95
N ILE A 401 11.93 -13.68 17.97
CA ILE A 401 11.56 -12.53 17.13
C ILE A 401 12.78 -11.71 16.68
N PHE A 402 12.81 -11.28 15.42
CA PHE A 402 13.66 -10.19 14.94
C PHE A 402 12.90 -8.86 15.05
N THR A 403 13.17 -8.08 16.10
CA THR A 403 12.43 -6.83 16.38
C THR A 403 12.62 -5.78 15.29
N SER A 404 13.82 -5.65 14.74
CA SER A 404 14.14 -4.64 13.72
C SER A 404 13.40 -4.86 12.38
N THR A 405 13.16 -6.11 12.00
CA THR A 405 12.45 -6.46 10.76
C THR A 405 11.00 -6.88 11.01
N GLY A 406 10.60 -7.05 12.28
CA GLY A 406 9.28 -7.49 12.70
C GLY A 406 8.96 -8.90 12.23
N GLU A 407 9.85 -9.85 12.48
CA GLU A 407 9.70 -11.23 11.99
C GLU A 407 9.75 -12.25 13.14
N ILE A 408 8.75 -13.11 13.23
CA ILE A 408 8.65 -14.20 14.22
C ILE A 408 9.41 -15.42 13.73
N ILE A 409 10.18 -16.05 14.62
CA ILE A 409 11.07 -17.17 14.31
C ILE A 409 10.51 -18.42 14.96
N PHE A 410 10.08 -19.40 14.16
CA PHE A 410 9.72 -20.71 14.68
C PHE A 410 10.98 -21.54 14.95
N PRO A 411 11.06 -22.27 16.08
CA PRO A 411 12.23 -23.07 16.45
C PRO A 411 12.35 -24.38 15.65
N PHE A 412 11.47 -24.61 14.68
CA PHE A 412 11.44 -25.75 13.75
C PHE A 412 11.82 -25.30 12.33
N LEU A 413 12.43 -26.16 11.52
CA LEU A 413 12.75 -25.83 10.12
C LEU A 413 11.51 -25.84 9.24
N GLN A 414 10.61 -26.78 9.50
CA GLN A 414 9.34 -26.96 8.81
C GLN A 414 8.19 -27.09 9.81
N PRO A 415 7.86 -26.04 10.60
CA PRO A 415 6.86 -26.11 11.66
C PRO A 415 5.53 -26.69 11.19
N PHE A 416 5.03 -26.28 10.02
CA PHE A 416 3.75 -26.77 9.50
C PHE A 416 3.91 -28.02 8.62
N GLY A 417 5.13 -28.54 8.43
CA GLY A 417 5.45 -29.61 7.49
C GLY A 417 5.98 -30.84 8.22
N LYS A 418 7.22 -31.23 7.90
CA LYS A 418 7.87 -32.41 8.49
C LYS A 418 8.10 -32.33 10.00
N ASP A 419 8.30 -31.12 10.53
CA ASP A 419 8.58 -30.90 11.95
C ASP A 419 7.29 -30.61 12.76
N PHE A 420 6.12 -30.98 12.22
CA PHE A 420 4.84 -30.70 12.84
C PHE A 420 4.73 -31.32 14.23
N PRO A 421 4.38 -30.54 15.27
CA PRO A 421 4.52 -30.97 16.67
C PRO A 421 3.34 -31.81 17.20
N LEU A 422 2.30 -32.03 16.40
CA LEU A 422 1.09 -32.79 16.76
C LEU A 422 1.05 -34.14 16.04
N GLU A 423 0.18 -35.04 16.50
CA GLU A 423 0.22 -36.45 16.08
C GLU A 423 -0.45 -36.69 14.72
N ASP A 424 -1.40 -35.85 14.32
CA ASP A 424 -2.18 -36.05 13.10
C ASP A 424 -1.46 -35.55 11.82
N PRO A 425 -0.97 -36.46 10.96
CA PRO A 425 -0.29 -36.08 9.72
C PRO A 425 -1.22 -35.45 8.68
N GLU A 426 -2.56 -35.62 8.79
CA GLU A 426 -3.52 -35.01 7.86
C GLU A 426 -3.59 -33.49 8.00
N LYS A 427 -3.14 -32.94 9.14
CA LYS A 427 -3.09 -31.49 9.38
C LYS A 427 -1.78 -30.84 8.91
N THR A 428 -0.80 -31.63 8.46
CA THR A 428 0.46 -31.08 7.91
C THR A 428 0.22 -30.31 6.61
N TYR A 429 0.97 -29.25 6.39
CA TYR A 429 0.91 -28.39 5.22
C TYR A 429 2.26 -28.33 4.49
N GLN A 430 2.70 -29.48 3.99
CA GLN A 430 4.00 -29.66 3.35
C GLN A 430 4.19 -28.78 2.10
N ALA A 431 3.10 -28.40 1.41
CA ALA A 431 3.16 -27.59 0.20
C ALA A 431 3.84 -26.22 0.41
N VAL A 432 3.82 -25.67 1.64
CA VAL A 432 4.56 -24.45 2.02
C VAL A 432 6.06 -24.58 1.73
N TYR A 433 6.62 -25.78 1.94
CA TYR A 433 8.06 -26.04 1.86
C TYR A 433 8.49 -26.57 0.49
N ASP A 434 7.62 -27.33 -0.18
CA ASP A 434 7.95 -28.04 -1.41
C ASP A 434 7.49 -27.32 -2.69
N THR A 435 6.66 -26.28 -2.57
CA THR A 435 6.09 -25.54 -3.70
C THR A 435 6.27 -24.02 -3.56
N SER A 436 5.89 -23.25 -4.58
CA SER A 436 5.92 -21.79 -4.49
C SER A 436 4.74 -21.29 -3.66
N VAL A 437 4.86 -20.10 -3.07
CA VAL A 437 3.77 -19.46 -2.31
C VAL A 437 2.45 -19.44 -3.08
N THR A 438 2.50 -19.21 -4.40
CA THR A 438 1.32 -19.21 -5.28
C THR A 438 0.62 -20.57 -5.32
N PHE A 439 1.37 -21.66 -5.40
CA PHE A 439 0.80 -23.01 -5.42
C PHE A 439 0.35 -23.46 -4.03
N ALA A 440 1.13 -23.14 -2.98
CA ALA A 440 0.73 -23.40 -1.60
C ALA A 440 -0.62 -22.76 -1.31
N LYS A 441 -0.81 -21.47 -1.64
CA LYS A 441 -2.07 -20.74 -1.44
C LYS A 441 -3.30 -21.37 -2.13
N GLN A 442 -3.11 -22.15 -3.18
CA GLN A 442 -4.20 -22.87 -3.87
C GLN A 442 -4.64 -24.14 -3.13
N ASP A 443 -3.78 -24.70 -2.26
CA ASP A 443 -4.11 -25.85 -1.42
C ASP A 443 -4.93 -25.43 -0.18
N LYS A 444 -6.17 -24.99 -0.44
CA LYS A 444 -7.12 -24.53 0.58
C LYS A 444 -7.56 -25.61 1.56
N ALA A 445 -7.28 -26.88 1.27
CA ALA A 445 -7.55 -27.97 2.17
C ALA A 445 -6.56 -28.01 3.33
N ARG A 446 -5.27 -27.71 3.07
CA ARG A 446 -4.19 -27.70 4.08
C ARG A 446 -3.86 -26.30 4.63
N ASP A 447 -4.23 -25.25 3.91
CA ASP A 447 -4.22 -23.86 4.39
C ASP A 447 -5.27 -23.66 5.50
N LYS A 448 -4.85 -23.94 6.74
CA LYS A 448 -5.70 -23.92 7.94
C LYS A 448 -5.03 -23.23 9.13
N PHE A 449 -3.71 -23.03 9.10
CA PHE A 449 -2.99 -22.38 10.20
C PHE A 449 -2.82 -20.90 9.92
N ILE A 450 -3.24 -20.08 10.89
CA ILE A 450 -3.06 -18.64 10.90
C ILE A 450 -2.28 -18.24 12.16
N ILE A 451 -1.32 -17.35 11.98
CA ILE A 451 -0.55 -16.71 13.06
C ILE A 451 -1.16 -15.33 13.23
N VAL A 452 -1.71 -15.06 14.41
CA VAL A 452 -2.46 -13.83 14.67
C VAL A 452 -1.90 -13.11 15.88
N GLY A 453 -2.06 -11.80 15.93
CA GLY A 453 -1.61 -11.03 17.07
C GLY A 453 -1.74 -9.54 16.88
N GLU A 454 -1.24 -8.82 17.87
CA GLU A 454 -1.15 -7.37 17.88
C GLU A 454 0.31 -6.96 18.06
N TYR A 455 0.73 -5.89 17.40
CA TYR A 455 2.02 -5.27 17.67
C TYR A 455 1.91 -3.75 17.75
N SER A 456 2.86 -3.15 18.45
CA SER A 456 3.04 -1.71 18.54
C SER A 456 4.39 -1.33 17.93
N ALA A 457 4.37 -0.35 17.02
CA ALA A 457 5.54 0.38 16.55
C ALA A 457 5.61 1.75 17.24
N ASP A 458 6.59 2.60 16.94
CA ASP A 458 6.71 3.92 17.58
C ASP A 458 5.41 4.73 17.52
N ALA A 459 5.06 5.37 18.64
CA ALA A 459 3.87 6.21 18.76
C ALA A 459 4.05 7.42 17.82
N THR A 460 3.32 7.41 16.71
CA THR A 460 3.28 8.57 15.82
C THR A 460 2.35 9.59 16.45
N SER A 461 2.90 10.72 16.93
CA SER A 461 2.12 11.91 17.27
C SER A 461 1.49 12.56 16.03
N VAL A 462 1.79 12.04 14.84
CA VAL A 462 1.39 12.53 13.54
C VAL A 462 0.43 11.53 12.90
N TYR A 463 -0.79 11.97 12.63
CA TYR A 463 -1.82 11.17 11.96
C TYR A 463 -2.05 11.73 10.56
N ASN A 464 -1.91 10.88 9.54
CA ASN A 464 -2.19 11.29 8.15
C ASN A 464 -3.71 11.29 7.92
N ILE A 465 -4.27 12.47 7.66
CA ILE A 465 -5.67 12.68 7.24
C ILE A 465 -5.81 12.85 5.72
N GLY A 466 -4.70 12.83 4.99
CA GLY A 466 -4.66 13.00 3.53
C GLY A 466 -4.60 14.47 3.12
N PHE A 467 -3.87 14.74 2.03
CA PHE A 467 -3.54 16.09 1.53
C PHE A 467 -4.75 16.88 0.99
N ASN A 468 -5.95 16.28 1.05
CA ASN A 468 -7.20 16.84 0.54
C ASN A 468 -8.22 17.11 1.64
N ALA A 469 -7.80 17.11 2.90
CA ALA A 469 -8.63 17.58 4.00
C ALA A 469 -9.04 19.06 3.80
N VAL A 470 -10.32 19.37 3.96
CA VAL A 470 -10.87 20.73 3.87
C VAL A 470 -10.35 21.55 5.05
N GLU A 471 -9.83 22.75 4.77
CA GLU A 471 -9.35 23.66 5.81
C GLU A 471 -10.43 23.92 6.88
N ASN A 472 -10.02 23.90 8.15
CA ASN A 472 -10.87 24.08 9.34
C ASN A 472 -11.95 23.00 9.57
N SER A 473 -11.97 21.92 8.79
CA SER A 473 -12.96 20.83 8.99
C SER A 473 -12.59 19.85 10.10
N VAL A 474 -11.31 19.83 10.50
CA VAL A 474 -10.76 18.85 11.45
C VAL A 474 -11.24 19.13 12.87
N LYS A 475 -11.91 18.15 13.48
CA LYS A 475 -12.30 18.15 14.88
C LYS A 475 -11.70 16.94 15.56
N VAL A 476 -10.98 17.17 16.65
CA VAL A 476 -10.37 16.11 17.45
C VAL A 476 -11.08 16.01 18.79
N THR A 477 -11.44 14.80 19.19
CA THR A 477 -12.06 14.50 20.49
C THR A 477 -11.27 13.42 21.21
N LEU A 478 -11.15 13.54 22.53
CA LEU A 478 -10.50 12.59 23.43
C LEU A 478 -11.51 12.13 24.47
N ASP A 479 -11.86 10.85 24.49
CA ASP A 479 -12.87 10.28 25.40
C ASP A 479 -14.20 11.06 25.38
N GLY A 480 -14.58 11.56 24.20
CA GLY A 480 -15.77 12.39 23.98
C GLY A 480 -15.60 13.89 24.30
N ARG A 481 -14.45 14.32 24.85
CA ARG A 481 -14.14 15.73 25.07
C ARG A 481 -13.45 16.33 23.83
N ALA A 482 -14.01 17.42 23.29
CA ALA A 482 -13.34 18.16 22.22
C ALA A 482 -11.99 18.73 22.67
N LEU A 483 -10.97 18.55 21.83
CA LEU A 483 -9.64 19.14 21.97
C LEU A 483 -9.58 20.47 21.22
N GLN A 484 -8.68 21.36 21.61
CA GLN A 484 -8.53 22.67 21.01
C GLN A 484 -7.38 22.72 19.99
N GLU A 485 -7.69 23.10 18.75
CA GLU A 485 -6.69 23.33 17.70
C GLU A 485 -5.73 24.48 18.08
N GLY A 486 -4.45 24.30 17.79
CA GLY A 486 -3.34 25.20 18.16
C GLY A 486 -2.77 24.97 19.56
N VAL A 487 -3.53 24.32 20.46
CA VAL A 487 -3.12 24.02 21.84
C VAL A 487 -2.90 22.51 22.02
N ASP A 488 -3.97 21.72 21.88
CA ASP A 488 -3.98 20.28 22.10
C ASP A 488 -3.55 19.49 20.85
N TYR A 489 -3.76 20.05 19.66
CA TYR A 489 -3.31 19.51 18.38
C TYR A 489 -3.05 20.63 17.38
N SER A 490 -2.33 20.35 16.29
CA SER A 490 -2.17 21.26 15.15
C SER A 490 -2.38 20.50 13.85
N VAL A 491 -2.98 21.15 12.86
CA VAL A 491 -3.24 20.56 11.54
C VAL A 491 -2.35 21.20 10.48
N ASP A 492 -1.66 20.38 9.71
CA ASP A 492 -1.02 20.77 8.46
C ASP A 492 -1.87 20.26 7.29
N TYR A 493 -2.69 21.14 6.72
CA TYR A 493 -3.57 20.81 5.60
C TYR A 493 -2.79 20.54 4.30
N ASN A 494 -1.57 21.08 4.14
CA ASN A 494 -0.76 20.86 2.93
C ASN A 494 -0.16 19.46 2.92
N LEU A 495 0.33 19.01 4.08
CA LEU A 495 0.85 17.64 4.25
C LEU A 495 -0.26 16.64 4.54
N GLY A 496 -1.48 17.12 4.87
CA GLY A 496 -2.59 16.26 5.24
C GLY A 496 -2.34 15.55 6.56
N GLN A 497 -1.84 16.26 7.57
CA GLN A 497 -1.37 15.70 8.84
C GLN A 497 -1.97 16.42 10.04
N VAL A 498 -2.38 15.64 11.05
CA VAL A 498 -2.76 16.14 12.38
C VAL A 498 -1.68 15.74 13.37
N ILE A 499 -1.09 16.73 14.02
CA ILE A 499 -0.06 16.55 15.05
C ILE A 499 -0.71 16.73 16.42
N ILE A 500 -0.82 15.67 17.19
CA ILE A 500 -1.35 15.71 18.57
C ILE A 500 -0.23 16.18 19.51
N ARG A 501 -0.54 17.21 20.30
CA ARG A 501 0.37 17.81 21.30
C ARG A 501 -0.01 17.45 22.73
N ASN A 502 -1.26 17.07 22.96
CA ASN A 502 -1.74 16.67 24.27
C ASN A 502 -1.20 15.28 24.63
N GLU A 503 -0.29 15.20 25.60
CA GLU A 503 0.32 13.93 26.03
C GLU A 503 -0.69 12.91 26.55
N ALA A 504 -1.82 13.35 27.13
CA ALA A 504 -2.87 12.45 27.60
C ALA A 504 -3.59 11.74 26.44
N ALA A 505 -3.60 12.33 25.25
CA ALA A 505 -4.11 11.70 24.02
C ALA A 505 -3.13 10.71 23.39
N LEU A 506 -1.88 10.63 23.88
CA LEU A 506 -0.83 9.73 23.40
C LEU A 506 -0.62 8.52 24.32
N VAL A 507 -1.38 8.42 25.41
CA VAL A 507 -1.32 7.28 26.34
C VAL A 507 -2.10 6.11 25.76
N THR A 508 -1.53 4.91 25.85
CA THR A 508 -2.17 3.65 25.44
C THR A 508 -3.55 3.50 26.07
N GLY A 509 -4.58 3.31 25.24
CA GLY A 509 -5.97 3.10 25.67
C GLY A 509 -6.83 4.36 25.70
N ALA A 510 -6.28 5.53 25.40
CA ALA A 510 -7.06 6.76 25.20
C ALA A 510 -7.91 6.68 23.92
N ASN A 511 -9.18 7.10 23.95
CA ASN A 511 -10.04 7.08 22.76
C ASN A 511 -9.96 8.42 22.01
N LEU A 512 -9.09 8.51 21.00
CA LEU A 512 -8.90 9.71 20.19
C LEU A 512 -9.69 9.59 18.88
N LYS A 513 -10.61 10.51 18.62
CA LYS A 513 -11.40 10.52 17.38
C LYS A 513 -11.16 11.80 16.61
N ILE A 514 -10.69 11.65 15.37
CA ILE A 514 -10.39 12.74 14.44
C ILE A 514 -11.43 12.66 13.30
N THR A 515 -12.33 13.64 13.25
CA THR A 515 -13.32 13.78 12.17
C THR A 515 -12.92 14.95 11.29
N PHE A 516 -12.96 14.78 9.97
CA PHE A 516 -12.64 15.86 9.03
C PHE A 516 -13.41 15.70 7.73
N GLU A 517 -13.54 16.80 6.98
CA GLU A 517 -14.05 16.73 5.62
C GLU A 517 -12.88 16.62 4.66
N LYS A 518 -13.06 15.83 3.60
CA LYS A 518 -12.05 15.58 2.57
C LYS A 518 -12.67 15.89 1.22
N ASN A 519 -11.96 16.66 0.40
CA ASN A 519 -12.36 16.89 -0.97
C ASN A 519 -12.02 15.66 -1.79
N ASP A 520 -13.02 15.08 -2.44
CA ASP A 520 -12.79 13.90 -3.27
C ASP A 520 -11.91 14.28 -4.46
N LEU A 521 -10.76 13.62 -4.58
CA LEU A 521 -9.74 13.99 -5.56
C LEU A 521 -10.06 13.51 -6.98
N PHE A 522 -10.93 12.50 -7.12
CA PHE A 522 -11.09 11.76 -8.37
C PHE A 522 -12.50 11.19 -8.63
N GLN A 523 -13.57 11.79 -8.11
CA GLN A 523 -14.91 11.45 -8.60
C GLN A 523 -15.30 12.32 -9.80
N LEU A 524 -15.35 11.72 -11.01
CA LEU A 524 -16.09 12.34 -12.12
C LEU A 524 -17.62 12.20 -11.97
N ALA A 525 -18.07 11.50 -10.93
CA ALA A 525 -19.48 11.36 -10.57
C ALA A 525 -20.00 12.61 -9.84
N SER A 526 -21.05 13.24 -10.38
CA SER A 526 -21.63 14.43 -9.76
C SER A 526 -22.56 14.07 -8.59
N LYS A 527 -22.41 14.79 -7.45
CA LYS A 527 -23.30 14.72 -6.28
C LYS A 527 -24.12 16.01 -6.21
N THR A 528 -25.43 15.92 -6.43
CA THR A 528 -26.34 17.08 -6.36
C THR A 528 -26.99 17.16 -4.99
N LEU A 529 -26.90 18.31 -4.33
CA LEU A 529 -27.56 18.60 -3.06
C LEU A 529 -28.58 19.72 -3.25
N LEU A 530 -29.85 19.38 -3.03
CA LEU A 530 -30.96 20.32 -2.93
C LEU A 530 -31.31 20.50 -1.46
N GLY A 531 -31.57 21.74 -1.04
CA GLY A 531 -31.88 22.05 0.35
C GLY A 531 -32.90 23.15 0.51
N LEU A 532 -33.75 23.00 1.50
CA LEU A 532 -34.67 24.02 1.99
C LEU A 532 -34.54 24.12 3.51
N ARG A 533 -34.46 25.34 4.04
CA ARG A 533 -34.45 25.61 5.47
C ARG A 533 -35.39 26.77 5.75
N GLY A 534 -36.47 26.54 6.46
CA GLY A 534 -37.34 27.61 6.93
C GLY A 534 -37.23 27.83 8.43
N ILE A 535 -37.28 29.08 8.85
CA ILE A 535 -37.31 29.47 10.26
C ILE A 535 -38.48 30.44 10.45
N TYR A 536 -39.37 30.12 11.38
CA TYR A 536 -40.46 30.98 11.81
C TYR A 536 -40.15 31.52 13.21
N ASP A 537 -39.92 32.82 13.30
CA ASP A 537 -39.73 33.55 14.55
C ASP A 537 -41.11 33.82 15.19
N PHE A 538 -41.52 32.96 16.12
CA PHE A 538 -42.82 33.09 16.80
C PHE A 538 -42.80 34.18 17.89
N SER A 539 -41.67 34.32 18.59
CA SER A 539 -41.36 35.42 19.52
C SER A 539 -39.85 35.70 19.51
N ASP A 540 -39.40 36.73 20.24
CA ASP A 540 -37.97 37.06 20.37
C ASP A 540 -37.14 35.88 20.95
N GLU A 541 -37.80 35.00 21.70
CA GLU A 541 -37.21 33.86 22.39
C GLU A 541 -37.58 32.50 21.77
N THR A 542 -38.62 32.43 20.93
CA THR A 542 -39.15 31.16 20.39
C THR A 542 -39.08 31.11 18.87
N LYS A 543 -38.35 30.11 18.35
CA LYS A 543 -38.14 29.84 16.92
C LYS A 543 -38.55 28.41 16.59
N PHE A 544 -39.20 28.24 15.43
CA PHE A 544 -39.48 26.93 14.84
C PHE A 544 -38.74 26.80 13.51
N GLY A 545 -38.01 25.70 13.33
CA GLY A 545 -37.28 25.37 12.13
C GLY A 545 -37.90 24.18 11.39
N PHE A 546 -37.87 24.23 10.06
CA PHE A 546 -38.04 23.05 9.22
C PHE A 546 -36.87 22.94 8.26
N SER A 547 -36.45 21.72 7.95
CA SER A 547 -35.39 21.44 6.98
C SER A 547 -35.83 20.33 6.03
N PHE A 548 -35.44 20.47 4.77
CA PHE A 548 -35.49 19.41 3.78
C PHE A 548 -34.16 19.38 3.03
N LEU A 549 -33.52 18.23 2.95
CA LEU A 549 -32.31 18.02 2.17
C LEU A 549 -32.50 16.80 1.27
N ASN A 550 -32.10 16.90 0.01
CA ASN A 550 -32.02 15.78 -0.92
C ASN A 550 -30.62 15.71 -1.52
N LEU A 551 -29.92 14.60 -1.29
CA LEU A 551 -28.61 14.30 -1.85
C LEU A 551 -28.76 13.18 -2.88
N ASN A 552 -28.50 13.49 -4.14
CA ASN A 552 -28.56 12.57 -5.26
C ASN A 552 -27.19 12.40 -5.90
N GLN A 553 -26.69 11.17 -5.93
CA GLN A 553 -25.40 10.80 -6.51
C GLN A 553 -25.61 10.07 -7.83
N THR A 554 -24.82 10.45 -8.83
CA THR A 554 -24.79 9.78 -10.14
C THR A 554 -23.56 8.90 -10.26
N THR A 555 -23.52 8.03 -11.28
CA THR A 555 -22.34 7.22 -11.61
C THR A 555 -22.06 7.32 -13.11
N LEU A 556 -20.79 7.22 -13.47
CA LEU A 556 -20.31 7.25 -14.85
C LEU A 556 -20.49 5.89 -15.55
N SER A 557 -20.59 4.83 -14.76
CA SER A 557 -20.71 3.45 -15.23
C SER A 557 -22.09 2.90 -14.91
N ASP A 558 -22.67 2.17 -15.86
CA ASP A 558 -23.86 1.37 -15.60
C ASP A 558 -23.53 0.08 -14.83
N LYS A 559 -22.26 -0.34 -14.81
CA LYS A 559 -21.76 -1.43 -13.96
C LYS A 559 -21.25 -0.84 -12.65
N VAL A 560 -22.03 -1.00 -11.59
CA VAL A 560 -21.74 -0.47 -10.26
C VAL A 560 -21.26 -1.61 -9.37
N ARG A 561 -20.06 -1.50 -8.82
CA ARG A 561 -19.50 -2.49 -7.88
C ARG A 561 -20.06 -2.27 -6.49
N ILE A 562 -19.99 -3.31 -5.66
CA ILE A 562 -20.35 -3.19 -4.26
C ILE A 562 -19.43 -2.17 -3.56
N GLY A 563 -20.01 -1.22 -2.82
CA GLY A 563 -19.32 -0.09 -2.22
C GLY A 563 -19.24 1.19 -3.09
N GLU A 564 -19.59 1.11 -4.37
CA GLU A 564 -19.61 2.25 -5.30
C GLU A 564 -21.04 2.69 -5.70
N GLU A 565 -22.05 2.27 -4.92
CA GLU A 565 -23.45 2.47 -5.27
C GLU A 565 -23.89 3.94 -5.26
N PRO A 566 -24.55 4.42 -6.34
CA PRO A 566 -25.10 5.77 -6.38
C PRO A 566 -26.36 5.85 -5.51
N LEU A 567 -26.34 6.70 -4.50
CA LEU A 567 -27.44 6.90 -3.54
C LEU A 567 -28.35 8.09 -3.89
N ASN A 568 -29.58 8.07 -3.39
CA ASN A 568 -30.50 9.19 -3.38
C ASN A 568 -31.24 9.27 -2.04
N ASN A 569 -30.76 10.11 -1.15
CA ASN A 569 -31.27 10.22 0.22
C ASN A 569 -32.02 11.53 0.42
N SER A 570 -33.21 11.46 1.01
CA SER A 570 -33.99 12.63 1.39
C SER A 570 -34.17 12.70 2.90
N ILE A 571 -33.82 13.82 3.52
CA ILE A 571 -33.95 14.06 4.96
C ILE A 571 -34.95 15.18 5.17
N TYR A 572 -35.87 14.97 6.11
CA TYR A 572 -36.84 15.94 6.60
C TYR A 572 -36.56 16.17 8.07
N GLY A 573 -36.55 17.43 8.53
CA GLY A 573 -36.38 17.72 9.95
C GLY A 573 -37.21 18.88 10.43
N PHE A 574 -37.50 18.83 11.72
CA PHE A 574 -38.19 19.88 12.46
C PHE A 574 -37.43 20.13 13.75
N ASP A 575 -37.17 21.40 14.05
CA ASP A 575 -36.50 21.83 15.26
C ASP A 575 -37.26 22.98 15.92
N PHE A 576 -37.11 23.11 17.23
CA PHE A 576 -37.60 24.27 17.95
C PHE A 576 -36.57 24.69 18.99
N GLN A 577 -36.51 26.01 19.22
CA GLN A 577 -35.71 26.60 20.28
C GLN A 577 -36.58 27.62 21.01
N THR A 578 -36.63 27.52 22.34
CA THR A 578 -37.29 28.51 23.20
C THR A 578 -36.41 28.89 24.38
N GLY A 579 -36.40 30.16 24.75
CA GLY A 579 -35.69 30.69 25.92
C GLY A 579 -36.67 31.28 26.94
N VAL A 580 -36.42 31.05 28.23
CA VAL A 580 -37.20 31.65 29.31
C VAL A 580 -36.24 32.24 30.34
N ASP A 581 -36.39 33.53 30.62
CA ASP A 581 -35.67 34.18 31.71
C ASP A 581 -36.26 33.76 33.06
N LEU A 582 -35.38 33.46 34.01
CA LEU A 582 -35.70 33.00 35.36
C LEU A 582 -35.23 34.04 36.39
N PRO A 583 -35.90 35.21 36.48
CA PRO A 583 -35.53 36.25 37.43
C PRO A 583 -35.69 35.80 38.88
N PHE A 584 -36.55 34.82 39.17
CA PHE A 584 -36.66 34.24 40.51
C PHE A 584 -35.39 33.45 40.90
N LEU A 585 -34.79 32.74 39.95
CA LEU A 585 -33.57 31.96 40.18
C LEU A 585 -32.38 32.92 40.34
N THR A 586 -32.32 33.95 39.50
CA THR A 586 -31.33 35.03 39.61
C THR A 586 -31.34 35.66 41.01
N LYS A 587 -32.53 36.03 41.49
CA LYS A 587 -32.70 36.61 42.85
C LYS A 587 -32.36 35.63 43.96
N GLY A 588 -32.68 34.34 43.79
CA GLY A 588 -32.31 33.29 44.74
C GLY A 588 -30.80 33.06 44.82
N LEU A 589 -30.12 33.11 43.67
CA LEU A 589 -28.67 32.99 43.57
C LEU A 589 -27.96 34.22 44.13
N ASP A 590 -28.45 35.44 43.90
CA ASP A 590 -27.88 36.68 44.46
C ASP A 590 -27.80 36.66 46.00
N TYR A 591 -28.70 35.94 46.67
CA TYR A 591 -28.66 35.76 48.13
C TYR A 591 -27.49 34.89 48.61
N LEU A 592 -26.99 33.98 47.76
CA LEU A 592 -25.92 33.04 48.08
C LEU A 592 -24.57 33.50 47.50
N ILE A 593 -24.59 34.03 46.29
CA ILE A 593 -23.45 34.50 45.50
C ILE A 593 -23.84 35.83 44.88
N SER A 594 -23.21 36.94 45.26
CA SER A 594 -23.62 38.26 44.76
C SER A 594 -23.51 38.33 43.23
N THR A 595 -24.64 38.31 42.53
CA THR A 595 -24.72 38.27 41.06
C THR A 595 -25.99 38.98 40.57
N LYS A 596 -25.83 39.80 39.53
CA LYS A 596 -26.93 40.55 38.91
C LYS A 596 -27.22 40.11 37.47
N GLU A 597 -26.45 39.15 36.97
CA GLU A 597 -26.61 38.60 35.63
C GLU A 597 -27.87 37.72 35.58
N MET A 598 -28.72 37.93 34.57
CA MET A 598 -29.99 37.23 34.43
C MET A 598 -29.76 35.73 34.19
N SER A 599 -30.36 34.90 35.03
CA SER A 599 -30.46 33.46 34.79
C SER A 599 -31.51 33.20 33.73
N SER A 600 -31.21 32.35 32.75
CA SER A 600 -32.14 31.90 31.72
C SER A 600 -32.07 30.39 31.55
N ILE A 601 -33.15 29.81 31.05
CA ILE A 601 -33.19 28.42 30.60
C ILE A 601 -33.51 28.40 29.11
N SER A 602 -32.74 27.62 28.34
CA SER A 602 -33.02 27.39 26.92
C SER A 602 -33.39 25.93 26.72
N LEU A 603 -34.52 25.70 26.07
CA LEU A 603 -34.96 24.38 25.62
C LEU A 603 -34.80 24.31 24.11
N LYS A 604 -34.12 23.27 23.64
CA LYS A 604 -33.96 22.96 22.22
C LYS A 604 -34.41 21.52 21.98
N GLY A 605 -35.12 21.28 20.89
CA GLY A 605 -35.50 19.94 20.47
C GLY A 605 -35.45 19.84 18.95
N GLU A 606 -35.13 18.64 18.47
CA GLU A 606 -35.03 18.33 17.05
C GLU A 606 -35.57 16.92 16.79
N VAL A 607 -36.22 16.74 15.64
CA VAL A 607 -36.57 15.44 15.09
C VAL A 607 -36.24 15.43 13.61
N ALA A 608 -35.66 14.32 13.12
CA ALA A 608 -35.35 14.13 11.71
C ALA A 608 -35.82 12.75 11.24
N TYR A 609 -36.26 12.68 9.99
CA TYR A 609 -36.65 11.46 9.29
C TYR A 609 -35.91 11.38 7.95
N MET A 610 -35.27 10.25 7.69
CA MET A 610 -34.56 9.99 6.44
C MET A 610 -35.33 8.94 5.63
N ASN A 611 -35.56 9.24 4.35
CA ASN A 611 -36.01 8.30 3.34
C ASN A 611 -34.83 7.98 2.41
N PRO A 612 -34.14 6.84 2.60
CA PRO A 612 -32.97 6.48 1.80
C PRO A 612 -33.36 5.68 0.56
N ASP A 613 -32.71 5.97 -0.57
CA ASP A 613 -32.56 5.03 -1.70
C ASP A 613 -31.06 4.70 -1.80
N PRO A 614 -30.62 3.57 -1.24
CA PRO A 614 -29.20 3.24 -1.14
C PRO A 614 -28.57 2.91 -2.50
N ASN A 615 -29.37 2.62 -3.53
CA ASN A 615 -28.88 2.34 -4.86
C ASN A 615 -29.92 2.66 -5.93
N THR A 616 -29.70 3.77 -6.63
CA THR A 616 -30.55 4.26 -7.72
C THR A 616 -30.44 3.44 -9.00
N LYS A 617 -29.45 2.55 -9.14
CA LYS A 617 -29.33 1.63 -10.27
C LYS A 617 -30.21 0.42 -10.06
N LYS A 618 -31.26 0.32 -10.88
CA LYS A 618 -32.22 -0.78 -10.88
C LYS A 618 -31.91 -1.79 -11.98
N SER A 619 -32.26 -3.05 -11.74
CA SER A 619 -32.08 -4.12 -12.72
C SER A 619 -32.85 -3.84 -14.01
N LYS A 620 -32.20 -4.07 -15.15
CA LYS A 620 -32.85 -4.08 -16.46
C LYS A 620 -33.50 -5.44 -16.78
N ILE A 621 -33.30 -6.45 -15.93
CA ILE A 621 -33.84 -7.80 -16.11
C ILE A 621 -35.26 -7.85 -15.53
N SER A 622 -36.24 -8.25 -16.35
CA SER A 622 -37.64 -8.23 -15.95
C SER A 622 -37.99 -9.16 -14.78
N SER A 623 -37.22 -10.23 -14.56
CA SER A 623 -37.39 -11.14 -13.41
C SER A 623 -37.08 -10.49 -12.07
N ASP A 624 -36.26 -9.44 -12.09
CA ASP A 624 -35.74 -8.80 -10.89
C ASP A 624 -36.69 -7.69 -10.41
N ASN A 625 -37.86 -7.52 -11.04
CA ASN A 625 -38.93 -6.60 -10.64
C ASN A 625 -38.48 -5.14 -10.36
N GLY A 626 -37.38 -4.69 -10.97
CA GLY A 626 -36.83 -3.35 -10.75
C GLY A 626 -36.09 -3.18 -9.41
N GLU A 627 -35.66 -4.27 -8.78
CA GLU A 627 -34.78 -4.23 -7.62
C GLU A 627 -33.42 -3.61 -7.95
N SER A 628 -32.74 -3.09 -6.93
CA SER A 628 -31.41 -2.52 -7.07
C SER A 628 -30.36 -3.59 -7.43
N ILE A 629 -29.36 -3.23 -8.24
CA ILE A 629 -28.28 -4.14 -8.66
C ILE A 629 -26.91 -3.59 -8.30
N ALA A 630 -26.04 -4.48 -7.82
CA ALA A 630 -24.61 -4.22 -7.62
C ALA A 630 -23.82 -5.47 -8.03
N TYR A 631 -22.63 -5.26 -8.58
CA TYR A 631 -21.74 -6.33 -9.02
C TYR A 631 -20.79 -6.71 -7.89
N ILE A 632 -20.82 -7.98 -7.48
CA ILE A 632 -19.82 -8.56 -6.58
C ILE A 632 -18.51 -8.78 -7.35
N ASP A 633 -18.61 -9.26 -8.59
CA ASP A 633 -17.52 -9.37 -9.54
C ASP A 633 -18.09 -9.17 -10.95
N ASP A 634 -17.43 -8.34 -11.75
CA ASP A 634 -17.78 -8.09 -13.15
C ASP A 634 -16.95 -8.95 -14.13
N PHE A 635 -16.00 -9.75 -13.61
CA PHE A 635 -15.00 -10.55 -14.31
C PHE A 635 -14.13 -9.76 -15.31
N GLU A 636 -14.18 -8.43 -15.27
CA GLU A 636 -13.44 -7.58 -16.21
C GLU A 636 -11.93 -7.66 -15.92
N GLY A 637 -11.58 -7.79 -14.63
CA GLY A 637 -10.20 -8.01 -14.15
C GLY A 637 -9.67 -9.44 -14.31
N ALA A 638 -10.53 -10.43 -14.62
CA ALA A 638 -10.11 -11.83 -14.70
C ALA A 638 -9.22 -12.12 -15.93
N LYS A 639 -9.24 -11.24 -16.93
CA LYS A 639 -8.44 -11.39 -18.16
C LYS A 639 -7.06 -10.74 -18.00
N ARG A 640 -6.04 -11.56 -17.76
CA ARG A 640 -4.64 -11.11 -17.89
C ARG A 640 -4.21 -11.16 -19.35
N THR A 641 -3.97 -9.99 -19.95
CA THR A 641 -3.38 -9.89 -21.29
C THR A 641 -1.87 -9.72 -21.14
N ILE A 642 -1.09 -10.68 -21.63
CA ILE A 642 0.37 -10.57 -21.72
C ILE A 642 0.68 -10.21 -23.18
N PRO A 643 0.99 -8.94 -23.50
CA PRO A 643 1.29 -8.57 -24.87
C PRO A 643 2.60 -9.24 -25.28
N VAL A 644 2.57 -9.96 -26.39
CA VAL A 644 3.81 -10.33 -27.08
C VAL A 644 4.31 -9.08 -27.79
N GLY A 645 5.56 -8.70 -27.55
CA GLY A 645 6.11 -7.48 -28.16
C GLY A 645 6.03 -7.55 -29.68
N VAL A 646 5.39 -6.58 -30.32
CA VAL A 646 5.23 -6.53 -31.79
C VAL A 646 6.32 -5.71 -32.48
N SER A 647 7.27 -5.12 -31.74
CA SER A 647 8.39 -4.40 -32.35
C SER A 647 9.41 -5.37 -32.91
N TYR A 648 9.78 -5.21 -34.18
CA TYR A 648 10.80 -6.04 -34.84
C TYR A 648 12.15 -6.04 -34.08
N THR A 649 12.45 -4.95 -33.37
CA THR A 649 13.68 -4.79 -32.56
C THR A 649 13.66 -5.59 -31.26
N GLY A 650 12.51 -6.08 -30.81
CA GLY A 650 12.40 -6.98 -29.66
C GLY A 650 12.72 -8.44 -30.00
N TRP A 651 12.63 -8.79 -31.28
CA TRP A 651 12.86 -10.15 -31.75
C TRP A 651 14.29 -10.35 -32.21
N ARG A 652 14.79 -11.56 -32.03
CA ARG A 652 16.13 -11.99 -32.42
C ARG A 652 16.03 -13.31 -33.14
N ASP A 653 17.05 -13.59 -33.94
CA ASP A 653 17.21 -14.88 -34.54
C ASP A 653 17.26 -15.96 -33.45
N ILE A 654 16.47 -17.01 -33.63
CA ILE A 654 16.50 -18.16 -32.73
C ILE A 654 17.73 -19.02 -33.00
N SER A 655 18.26 -19.62 -31.94
CA SER A 655 19.13 -20.79 -32.06
C SER A 655 18.35 -21.97 -32.65
N VAL A 656 19.05 -22.94 -33.24
CA VAL A 656 18.40 -24.18 -33.68
C VAL A 656 17.73 -24.88 -32.48
N PRO A 657 16.41 -25.20 -32.56
CA PRO A 657 15.76 -26.04 -31.57
C PRO A 657 16.44 -27.40 -31.43
N ASP A 658 16.41 -27.96 -30.22
CA ASP A 658 17.03 -29.27 -29.98
C ASP A 658 16.27 -30.40 -30.71
N ASP A 659 14.96 -30.26 -30.85
CA ASP A 659 14.09 -31.18 -31.59
C ASP A 659 13.37 -30.43 -32.72
N ILE A 660 13.50 -30.93 -33.95
CA ILE A 660 12.80 -30.40 -35.13
C ILE A 660 12.05 -31.57 -35.78
N PRO A 661 10.70 -31.54 -35.78
CA PRO A 661 9.92 -32.60 -36.41
C PRO A 661 10.34 -32.84 -37.86
N GLY A 662 10.73 -34.07 -38.18
CA GLY A 662 11.19 -34.47 -39.52
C GLY A 662 12.69 -34.30 -39.77
N LEU A 663 13.46 -33.79 -38.81
CA LEU A 663 14.92 -33.73 -38.86
C LEU A 663 15.53 -34.80 -37.94
N ASN A 664 16.69 -35.34 -38.29
CA ASN A 664 17.37 -36.30 -37.41
C ASN A 664 17.91 -35.58 -36.16
N ASN A 665 17.40 -35.94 -35.00
CA ASN A 665 17.79 -35.34 -33.72
C ASN A 665 19.26 -35.59 -33.34
N SER A 666 19.92 -36.55 -33.98
CA SER A 666 21.34 -36.87 -33.81
C SER A 666 22.28 -35.92 -34.56
N LEU A 667 21.76 -35.03 -35.42
CA LEU A 667 22.58 -34.01 -36.09
C LEU A 667 23.15 -33.01 -35.09
N SER A 668 24.37 -32.54 -35.31
CA SER A 668 24.95 -31.47 -34.51
C SER A 668 24.15 -30.17 -34.69
N LYS A 669 24.17 -29.25 -33.71
CA LYS A 669 23.50 -27.94 -33.84
C LYS A 669 23.98 -27.18 -35.09
N LEU A 670 25.26 -27.34 -35.46
CA LEU A 670 25.84 -26.75 -36.64
C LEU A 670 25.27 -27.34 -37.93
N ASP A 671 25.09 -28.66 -38.01
CA ASP A 671 24.50 -29.31 -39.19
C ASP A 671 23.01 -28.95 -39.34
N LYS A 672 22.30 -28.82 -38.21
CA LYS A 672 20.89 -28.41 -38.20
C LYS A 672 20.70 -26.96 -38.71
N MET A 673 21.72 -26.09 -38.60
CA MET A 673 21.65 -24.72 -39.15
C MET A 673 21.47 -24.71 -40.67
N ALA A 674 21.93 -25.74 -41.40
CA ALA A 674 21.75 -25.84 -42.84
C ALA A 674 20.27 -25.95 -43.26
N PHE A 675 19.40 -26.33 -42.32
CA PHE A 675 17.95 -26.44 -42.52
C PHE A 675 17.18 -25.20 -42.05
N LYS A 676 17.87 -24.18 -41.53
CA LYS A 676 17.23 -22.91 -41.16
C LYS A 676 16.93 -22.11 -42.43
N ALA A 677 15.64 -21.97 -42.75
CA ALA A 677 15.20 -21.12 -43.84
C ALA A 677 15.54 -19.65 -43.55
N LYS A 678 15.66 -18.85 -44.62
CA LYS A 678 15.84 -17.40 -44.48
C LYS A 678 14.50 -16.79 -44.09
N SER A 679 14.38 -16.40 -42.82
CA SER A 679 13.21 -15.71 -42.27
C SER A 679 13.50 -14.23 -42.05
N TYR A 680 12.47 -13.40 -42.17
CA TYR A 680 12.53 -11.98 -41.83
C TYR A 680 11.31 -11.62 -40.98
N TRP A 681 11.52 -10.73 -40.03
CA TRP A 681 10.42 -10.09 -39.31
C TRP A 681 10.62 -8.57 -39.36
N PHE A 682 9.53 -7.84 -39.58
CA PHE A 682 9.58 -6.40 -39.74
C PHE A 682 8.26 -5.76 -39.33
N ASN A 683 8.27 -4.44 -39.15
CA ASN A 683 7.07 -3.64 -39.03
C ASN A 683 6.96 -2.74 -40.28
N ILE A 684 5.79 -2.69 -40.89
CA ILE A 684 5.48 -1.68 -41.93
C ILE A 684 5.16 -0.36 -41.22
N LEU A 685 5.85 0.73 -41.57
CA LEU A 685 5.72 2.02 -40.90
C LEU A 685 5.57 3.16 -41.93
N PRO A 686 4.46 3.92 -41.90
CA PRO A 686 3.33 3.81 -40.97
C PRO A 686 2.52 2.54 -41.24
N SER A 687 1.86 2.00 -40.22
CA SER A 687 1.14 0.72 -40.37
C SER A 687 -0.01 0.83 -41.36
N ASP A 688 -0.20 -0.21 -42.17
CA ASP A 688 -1.31 -0.38 -43.10
C ASP A 688 -2.51 -1.11 -42.49
N VAL A 689 -2.40 -1.58 -41.24
CA VAL A 689 -3.48 -2.24 -40.49
C VAL A 689 -4.22 -1.23 -39.62
N VAL A 690 -5.55 -1.19 -39.72
CA VAL A 690 -6.41 -0.30 -38.93
C VAL A 690 -7.14 -1.03 -37.79
N VAL A 691 -7.65 -0.27 -36.81
CA VAL A 691 -8.42 -0.82 -35.66
C VAL A 691 -9.59 -1.66 -36.12
N GLU A 692 -10.26 -1.25 -37.19
CA GLU A 692 -11.39 -1.97 -37.73
C GLU A 692 -11.00 -3.36 -38.28
N ASP A 693 -9.80 -3.53 -38.85
CA ASP A 693 -9.34 -4.82 -39.38
C ASP A 693 -9.21 -5.90 -38.29
N ILE A 694 -8.85 -5.49 -37.07
CA ILE A 694 -8.62 -6.40 -35.93
C ILE A 694 -9.85 -6.53 -35.04
N TRP A 695 -10.51 -5.41 -34.72
CA TRP A 695 -11.59 -5.37 -33.74
C TRP A 695 -12.99 -5.20 -34.35
N GLY A 696 -13.09 -4.82 -35.62
CA GLY A 696 -14.34 -4.45 -36.27
C GLY A 696 -15.04 -3.31 -35.53
N ASP A 697 -16.38 -3.34 -35.51
CA ASP A 697 -17.20 -2.33 -34.81
C ASP A 697 -17.06 -2.32 -33.27
N ARG A 698 -16.33 -3.28 -32.68
CA ARG A 698 -16.19 -3.40 -31.23
C ARG A 698 -15.28 -2.33 -30.62
N LYS A 699 -14.44 -1.68 -31.43
CA LYS A 699 -13.51 -0.65 -30.97
C LYS A 699 -13.48 0.49 -31.98
N LYS A 700 -13.69 1.72 -31.50
CA LYS A 700 -13.56 2.95 -32.29
C LYS A 700 -12.57 3.86 -31.60
N VAL A 701 -11.68 4.46 -32.38
CA VAL A 701 -10.61 5.32 -31.87
C VAL A 701 -10.58 6.63 -32.65
N GLY A 702 -9.87 7.61 -32.11
CA GLY A 702 -9.59 8.83 -32.85
C GLY A 702 -8.73 8.55 -34.07
N ARG A 703 -8.82 9.41 -35.09
CA ARG A 703 -8.09 9.26 -36.36
C ARG A 703 -6.56 9.07 -36.19
N ASN A 704 -5.98 9.66 -35.14
CA ASN A 704 -4.55 9.56 -34.87
C ASN A 704 -4.14 8.18 -34.30
N ASP A 705 -5.09 7.41 -33.76
CA ASP A 705 -4.85 6.10 -33.12
C ASP A 705 -5.39 4.94 -33.96
N ASP A 706 -5.87 5.22 -35.18
CA ASP A 706 -6.55 4.25 -36.04
C ASP A 706 -5.61 3.18 -36.61
N GLN A 707 -4.33 3.49 -36.79
CA GLN A 707 -3.31 2.56 -37.29
C GLN A 707 -2.66 1.78 -36.14
N ILE A 708 -2.53 0.45 -36.28
CA ILE A 708 -1.87 -0.42 -35.27
C ILE A 708 -0.60 -1.02 -35.83
N THR A 709 0.49 -0.91 -35.08
CA THR A 709 1.72 -1.63 -35.42
C THR A 709 1.51 -3.13 -35.31
N VAL A 710 1.75 -3.85 -36.42
CA VAL A 710 1.76 -5.31 -36.49
C VAL A 710 3.17 -5.80 -36.82
N LEU A 711 3.51 -7.03 -36.39
CA LEU A 711 4.76 -7.69 -36.74
C LEU A 711 4.52 -8.65 -37.90
N ASP A 712 5.06 -8.32 -39.05
CA ASP A 712 5.08 -9.19 -40.22
C ASP A 712 6.21 -10.21 -40.10
N TYR A 713 5.96 -11.43 -40.58
CA TYR A 713 6.94 -12.52 -40.62
C TYR A 713 6.88 -13.21 -41.98
N VAL A 714 8.01 -13.29 -42.69
CA VAL A 714 8.15 -13.86 -44.04
C VAL A 714 9.27 -14.89 -44.09
#